data_AF-V5G9E6-F1
#
_entry.id   AF-V5G9E6-F1
#
_cell.length_a   1.000
_cell.length_b   1.000
_cell.length_c   1.000
_cell.angle_alpha   90.00
_cell.angle_beta   90.00
_cell.angle_gamma   90.00
#
_symmetry.space_group_name_H-M   'P 1'
#
loop_
_entity.id
_entity.type
_entity.pdbx_description
1 polymer ?
#
loop_
_entity_poly.entity_id
_entity_poly.type
_entity_poly.pdbx_seq_one_letter_code
_entity_poly.pdbx_strand_id
1 'polypeptide(L)'
;MQESSDSLAGVTGFDLQEVANPFSPISTMLVGICGGICAGKHSVAEYLIREQNFQLVRLAGKDYSWISDDKDDSPCLQGSEIADEKQSPGLVFDTIEALLDFVTKRWREHWVTTDIWDISVLDRFLQRPFFLLVTVDAPVSLRWKRFTERCQKRKIDPPGLEKFVLWSDRHVYDRKMGPAFLTDRAQLRLFNSSSSLQDLYGSLRNLDLTNEERLRPSWDQYFMQLASLAAQRSNCMKRRVGCVLVRDRRVISTGYNGTPRHLKNCNEGGCPRCNRGDGGGTGLSTCLCLHAEENALLEAGRERIRENTILYCDTCPCLTCTVKITQVGISEVVYSQSYNMDSESAAILEGAGIRLRKFSPILPLSFCICFSHESVRCPVRNNRVSQAQSLTMPKVHLLDYVAGNVRSLVNAIEKVGYEVEWIKSPSEVQNAEKLILPGVGHFGHCLSQLSEGGYLAPIRQHIESGKPFMGICVGLQALFSGSEEDPSVPGLGLIPTRMQKFDDSDKSVPHIGWNSAKNTSPADSKPQSFYGLKPSSKYYYVHSYAAPYQRGVLESEGWTVATATYGSEEFIGAIGRGNIFATQFHPEKSGQAGLRTIKAFLDGQQFQPLDEKETKNVDGLTRRVIACLDVRANDAGDLVVTKGDQYDVREKSGVDAGGQVRNLGKPVDMAKKYYEQGADEVTFLNITSFRNCPLADTPMLEILRRTSESVFVPLTIGGGIRDTVDTDGTTVSALDVAKMYFKSGADKVSIGSEAVIAAEEYYAAGEKLSGKTAIETISGAYGKQAVVVSVDPKRVYVSKPEDTPHHTIKTAYPNSAGEEFCWYQCTIKGGRETRDMDVWQLVKAVEAMGAGEILLNSIDKDGSKSGFDLELINDVKAAIKIPVIASSGAGKPADFADVFKNTTTDAALGAGMFHRGEYTVAEVKDYLEQDGFLVRHFESAT
;
A
#
# COMPACT_ATOMS: atom_id res chain seq x y z
N MET A 1 -19.48 -35.13 -75.85
CA MET A 1 -18.77 -34.27 -76.82
C MET A 1 -17.59 -33.72 -76.07
N GLN A 2 -16.39 -34.31 -76.22
CA GLN A 2 -15.34 -33.82 -77.13
C GLN A 2 -15.04 -32.34 -76.86
N GLU A 3 -13.82 -31.88 -76.60
CA GLU A 3 -12.48 -32.44 -76.80
C GLU A 3 -11.46 -31.51 -76.10
N SER A 4 -10.27 -32.06 -75.86
CA SER A 4 -8.91 -31.48 -75.79
C SER A 4 -8.73 -29.99 -76.18
N SER A 5 -7.75 -29.23 -75.67
CA SER A 5 -6.30 -29.51 -75.62
C SER A 5 -5.53 -28.33 -75.01
N ASP A 6 -4.47 -28.62 -74.26
CA ASP A 6 -3.14 -27.98 -74.25
C ASP A 6 -2.99 -26.46 -74.46
N SER A 7 -2.41 -25.75 -73.48
CA SER A 7 -0.96 -25.56 -73.38
C SER A 7 -0.55 -24.39 -72.47
N LEU A 8 0.56 -24.63 -71.78
CA LEU A 8 1.39 -23.73 -70.98
C LEU A 8 1.69 -22.37 -71.63
N ALA A 9 1.63 -21.32 -70.80
CA ALA A 9 2.73 -20.40 -70.48
C ALA A 9 2.35 -18.91 -70.57
N GLY A 10 2.54 -18.21 -69.44
CA GLY A 10 2.95 -16.80 -69.46
C GLY A 10 2.01 -15.83 -68.76
N VAL A 11 2.64 -15.00 -67.93
CA VAL A 11 2.15 -13.73 -67.35
C VAL A 11 1.34 -13.87 -66.06
N THR A 12 2.12 -13.99 -64.97
CA THR A 12 1.73 -13.54 -63.64
C THR A 12 1.45 -12.04 -63.64
N GLY A 13 0.21 -11.67 -63.34
CA GLY A 13 -0.20 -10.31 -63.02
C GLY A 13 -1.71 -10.15 -63.18
N PHE A 14 -2.41 -9.96 -62.07
CA PHE A 14 -3.40 -8.88 -61.88
C PHE A 14 -4.00 -8.95 -60.46
N ASP A 15 -3.65 -7.92 -59.68
CA ASP A 15 -4.47 -7.18 -58.73
C ASP A 15 -5.33 -7.93 -57.71
N LEU A 16 -4.75 -8.12 -56.52
CA LEU A 16 -5.50 -7.91 -55.28
C LEU A 16 -5.25 -6.46 -54.85
N GLN A 17 -6.21 -5.58 -55.13
CA GLN A 17 -6.31 -4.29 -54.46
C GLN A 17 -6.40 -4.55 -52.95
N GLU A 18 -5.31 -4.29 -52.24
CA GLU A 18 -5.32 -4.19 -50.79
C GLU A 18 -6.33 -3.11 -50.40
N VAL A 19 -7.40 -3.54 -49.75
CA VAL A 19 -8.26 -2.66 -48.96
C VAL A 19 -7.38 -2.08 -47.86
N ALA A 20 -6.96 -0.83 -48.05
CA ALA A 20 -6.18 -0.08 -47.07
C ALA A 20 -6.89 -0.11 -45.71
N ASN A 21 -6.29 -0.82 -44.75
CA ASN A 21 -6.66 -0.77 -43.35
C ASN A 21 -6.37 0.67 -42.86
N PRO A 22 -7.34 1.44 -42.34
CA PRO A 22 -7.13 2.84 -41.95
C PRO A 22 -6.24 3.04 -40.72
N PHE A 23 -5.72 1.95 -40.14
CA PHE A 23 -4.83 1.95 -38.99
C PHE A 23 -3.47 1.37 -39.37
N SER A 24 -2.74 2.02 -40.28
CA SER A 24 -1.27 1.92 -40.21
C SER A 24 -0.84 2.66 -38.94
N PRO A 25 -0.22 2.02 -37.93
CA PRO A 25 0.27 2.74 -36.78
C PRO A 25 1.36 3.70 -37.24
N ILE A 26 1.05 5.00 -37.21
CA ILE A 26 2.07 6.04 -37.26
C ILE A 26 2.89 5.81 -35.99
N SER A 27 4.12 5.31 -36.14
CA SER A 27 5.00 5.01 -35.01
C SER A 27 5.21 6.30 -34.20
N THR A 28 5.07 6.26 -32.87
CA THR A 28 5.25 7.45 -32.00
C THR A 28 6.08 7.09 -30.78
N MET A 29 7.24 7.74 -30.58
CA MET A 29 8.18 7.32 -29.52
C MET A 29 9.18 8.40 -29.13
N LEU A 30 9.43 8.53 -27.82
CA LEU A 30 10.55 9.27 -27.24
C LEU A 30 11.57 8.28 -26.67
N VAL A 31 12.76 8.21 -27.25
CA VAL A 31 13.83 7.30 -26.82
C VAL A 31 14.88 8.03 -26.00
N GLY A 32 15.09 7.56 -24.78
CA GLY A 32 16.20 7.97 -23.92
C GLY A 32 17.35 6.98 -23.99
N ILE A 33 18.58 7.44 -24.23
CA ILE A 33 19.75 6.56 -24.33
C ILE A 33 20.81 6.92 -23.29
N CYS A 34 21.13 5.98 -22.40
CA CYS A 34 22.21 6.12 -21.41
C CYS A 34 23.26 5.01 -21.55
N GLY A 35 24.45 5.22 -20.99
CA GLY A 35 25.56 4.26 -21.09
C GLY A 35 26.90 4.82 -20.65
N GLY A 36 27.88 3.90 -20.52
CA GLY A 36 29.26 4.22 -20.14
C GLY A 36 30.02 5.01 -21.20
N ILE A 37 31.19 5.55 -20.82
CA ILE A 37 32.09 6.28 -21.73
C ILE A 37 32.42 5.38 -22.93
N CYS A 38 32.16 5.86 -24.15
CA CYS A 38 32.39 5.16 -25.42
C CYS A 38 31.66 3.81 -25.61
N ALA A 39 30.55 3.58 -24.90
CA ALA A 39 29.71 2.39 -25.10
C ALA A 39 28.95 2.36 -26.44
N GLY A 40 28.76 3.52 -27.09
CA GLY A 40 28.09 3.64 -28.39
C GLY A 40 26.72 4.32 -28.37
N LYS A 41 26.32 4.94 -27.26
CA LYS A 41 25.02 5.63 -27.14
C LYS A 41 24.73 6.66 -28.24
N HIS A 42 25.72 7.46 -28.64
CA HIS A 42 25.54 8.45 -29.71
C HIS A 42 25.39 7.79 -31.08
N SER A 43 26.07 6.65 -31.31
CA SER A 43 25.92 5.86 -32.54
C SER A 43 24.52 5.25 -32.66
N VAL A 44 23.92 4.82 -31.54
CA VAL A 44 22.52 4.35 -31.52
C VAL A 44 21.56 5.52 -31.76
N ALA A 45 21.81 6.71 -31.18
CA ALA A 45 21.03 7.91 -31.48
C ALA A 45 21.13 8.30 -32.96
N GLU A 46 22.33 8.25 -33.55
CA GLU A 46 22.57 8.53 -34.97
C GLU A 46 21.84 7.56 -35.89
N TYR A 47 21.79 6.26 -35.53
CA TYR A 47 20.98 5.27 -36.23
C TYR A 47 19.50 5.64 -36.23
N LEU A 48 18.93 6.01 -35.06
CA LEU A 48 17.52 6.42 -34.96
C LEU A 48 17.23 7.67 -35.80
N ILE A 49 18.15 8.64 -35.82
CA ILE A 49 17.98 9.87 -36.59
C ILE A 49 18.04 9.58 -38.10
N ARG A 50 19.04 8.83 -38.57
CA ARG A 50 19.28 8.62 -40.00
C ARG A 50 18.38 7.57 -40.65
N GLU A 51 18.15 6.45 -39.96
CA GLU A 51 17.44 5.31 -40.53
C GLU A 51 15.98 5.23 -40.07
N GLN A 52 15.60 5.90 -38.96
CA GLN A 52 14.25 5.83 -38.36
C GLN A 52 13.57 7.21 -38.20
N ASN A 53 14.14 8.27 -38.79
CA ASN A 53 13.57 9.63 -38.82
C ASN A 53 13.28 10.26 -37.44
N PHE A 54 14.09 9.96 -36.42
CA PHE A 54 14.02 10.61 -35.10
C PHE A 54 14.64 12.00 -35.11
N GLN A 55 14.10 12.91 -34.31
CA GLN A 55 14.67 14.23 -34.07
C GLN A 55 15.37 14.29 -32.70
N LEU A 56 16.55 14.90 -32.67
CA LEU A 56 17.36 15.01 -31.45
C LEU A 56 16.88 16.17 -30.58
N VAL A 57 16.59 15.89 -29.31
CA VAL A 57 16.33 16.89 -28.26
C VAL A 57 17.41 16.84 -27.19
N ARG A 58 17.89 18.01 -26.78
CA ARG A 58 19.01 18.16 -25.83
C ARG A 58 18.62 19.03 -24.64
N LEU A 59 19.26 18.76 -23.51
CA LEU A 59 19.20 19.62 -22.33
C LEU A 59 20.47 20.45 -22.21
N ALA A 60 20.32 21.75 -21.98
CA ALA A 60 21.43 22.67 -21.77
C ALA A 60 22.11 22.36 -20.43
N GLY A 61 23.44 22.39 -20.43
CA GLY A 61 24.24 22.23 -19.22
C GLY A 61 24.54 20.78 -18.88
N LYS A 62 25.72 20.32 -19.29
CA LYS A 62 26.36 19.17 -18.64
C LYS A 62 27.79 19.50 -18.29
N ASP A 63 28.07 19.53 -17.00
CA ASP A 63 29.44 19.60 -16.52
C ASP A 63 29.97 18.18 -16.28
N TYR A 64 31.07 17.83 -16.95
CA TYR A 64 31.79 16.56 -16.77
C TYR A 64 32.88 16.69 -15.69
N SER A 65 32.91 17.80 -14.95
CA SER A 65 33.86 18.12 -13.89
C SER A 65 33.92 17.11 -12.74
N TRP A 66 32.94 16.21 -12.61
CA TRP A 66 32.93 15.17 -11.58
C TRP A 66 33.63 13.85 -12.00
N ILE A 67 34.01 13.70 -13.28
CA ILE A 67 34.67 12.49 -13.78
C ILE A 67 36.20 12.60 -13.65
N SER A 68 36.77 13.79 -13.85
CA SER A 68 38.19 14.07 -13.64
C SER A 68 38.37 15.30 -12.75
N ASP A 69 39.36 15.23 -11.85
CA ASP A 69 39.73 16.30 -10.94
C ASP A 69 40.56 17.41 -11.63
N ASP A 70 41.12 17.11 -12.83
CA ASP A 70 41.94 18.03 -13.63
C ASP A 70 41.13 18.73 -14.73
N LYS A 71 41.16 20.07 -14.74
CA LYS A 71 40.47 20.90 -15.76
C LYS A 71 40.99 20.67 -17.18
N ASP A 72 42.25 20.24 -17.33
CA ASP A 72 42.89 19.94 -18.62
C ASP A 72 42.34 18.66 -19.28
N ASP A 73 41.66 17.78 -18.53
CA ASP A 73 41.03 16.56 -19.07
C ASP A 73 39.63 16.81 -19.65
N SER A 74 39.02 17.96 -19.38
CA SER A 74 37.65 18.29 -19.83
C SER A 74 37.43 18.12 -21.36
N PRO A 75 38.38 18.52 -22.25
CA PRO A 75 38.23 18.34 -23.69
C PRO A 75 38.17 16.88 -24.16
N CYS A 76 38.80 15.94 -23.44
CA CYS A 76 38.82 14.52 -23.82
C CYS A 76 37.57 13.76 -23.36
N LEU A 77 36.93 14.22 -22.28
CA LEU A 77 35.71 13.64 -21.70
C LEU A 77 34.43 14.13 -22.38
N GLN A 78 34.46 15.27 -23.06
CA GLN A 78 33.33 15.74 -23.87
C GLN A 78 32.86 14.67 -24.86
N GLY A 79 31.55 14.43 -24.89
CA GLY A 79 30.90 13.51 -25.82
C GLY A 79 31.26 13.83 -27.29
N SER A 80 31.08 12.87 -28.20
CA SER A 80 31.07 13.22 -29.63
C SER A 80 29.94 14.22 -29.81
N GLU A 81 30.26 15.49 -30.07
CA GLU A 81 29.25 16.38 -30.63
C GLU A 81 28.78 15.70 -31.90
N ILE A 82 27.48 15.44 -31.98
CA ILE A 82 26.83 15.20 -33.27
C ILE A 82 26.94 16.55 -33.97
N ALA A 83 28.10 16.83 -34.55
CA ALA A 83 28.45 18.11 -35.15
C ALA A 83 28.46 17.93 -36.67
N ASP A 84 27.53 18.65 -37.28
CA ASP A 84 27.60 19.25 -38.60
C ASP A 84 28.21 18.44 -39.74
N GLU A 85 27.31 17.79 -40.48
CA GLU A 85 27.22 18.02 -41.92
C GLU A 85 25.75 17.85 -42.35
N LYS A 86 25.06 19.00 -42.52
CA LYS A 86 23.88 19.21 -43.39
C LYS A 86 22.46 18.73 -43.03
N GLN A 87 22.11 18.22 -41.84
CA GLN A 87 20.68 18.00 -41.53
C GLN A 87 20.33 18.09 -40.03
N SER A 88 19.48 19.08 -39.70
CA SER A 88 18.70 19.31 -38.46
C SER A 88 19.47 19.79 -37.20
N PRO A 89 19.40 21.10 -36.84
CA PRO A 89 19.86 21.57 -35.53
C PRO A 89 18.99 20.92 -34.43
N GLY A 90 19.60 20.15 -33.54
CA GLY A 90 18.89 19.56 -32.40
C GLY A 90 18.26 20.65 -31.52
N LEU A 91 17.04 20.43 -31.04
CA LEU A 91 16.34 21.39 -30.19
C LEU A 91 16.95 21.35 -28.78
N VAL A 92 17.43 22.49 -28.31
CA VAL A 92 18.05 22.63 -26.98
C VAL A 92 17.07 23.30 -26.04
N PHE A 93 16.91 22.73 -24.84
CA PHE A 93 16.03 23.24 -23.79
C PHE A 93 16.82 23.49 -22.51
N ASP A 94 16.50 24.58 -21.81
CA ASP A 94 17.18 24.94 -20.54
C ASP A 94 16.73 24.09 -19.35
N THR A 95 15.51 23.56 -19.38
CA THR A 95 14.93 22.75 -18.30
C THR A 95 14.26 21.48 -18.84
N ILE A 96 14.20 20.45 -17.98
CA ILE A 96 13.55 19.17 -18.29
C ILE A 96 12.05 19.38 -18.50
N GLU A 97 11.44 20.27 -17.70
CA GLU A 97 10.03 20.62 -17.80
C GLU A 97 9.69 21.21 -19.17
N ALA A 98 10.51 22.12 -19.69
CA ALA A 98 10.31 22.72 -21.01
C ALA A 98 10.45 21.69 -22.14
N LEU A 99 11.46 20.81 -22.04
CA LEU A 99 11.64 19.71 -23.00
C LEU A 99 10.44 18.77 -22.98
N LEU A 100 10.02 18.32 -21.80
CA LEU A 100 8.91 17.39 -21.67
C LEU A 100 7.57 18.01 -22.10
N ASP A 101 7.31 19.28 -21.79
CA ASP A 101 6.11 19.99 -22.29
C ASP A 101 6.09 20.06 -23.82
N PHE A 102 7.24 20.42 -24.43
CA PHE A 102 7.38 20.46 -25.88
C PHE A 102 7.12 19.10 -26.53
N VAL A 103 7.80 18.07 -26.06
CA VAL A 103 7.68 16.71 -26.59
C VAL A 103 6.27 16.14 -26.33
N THR A 104 5.65 16.45 -25.18
CA THR A 104 4.29 15.98 -24.85
C THR A 104 3.25 16.62 -25.77
N LYS A 105 3.39 17.92 -26.12
CA LYS A 105 2.52 18.58 -27.11
C LYS A 105 2.67 17.98 -28.51
N ARG A 106 3.83 17.40 -28.80
CA ARG A 106 4.19 16.77 -30.08
C ARG A 106 4.45 15.27 -29.92
N TRP A 107 3.66 14.61 -29.09
CA TRP A 107 3.84 13.19 -28.78
C TRP A 107 3.72 12.28 -30.00
N ARG A 108 3.14 12.79 -31.11
CA ARG A 108 3.01 12.10 -32.39
C ARG A 108 4.28 12.14 -33.27
N GLU A 109 5.32 12.83 -32.82
CA GLU A 109 6.61 12.94 -33.51
C GLU A 109 7.66 12.03 -32.82
N HIS A 110 8.74 11.69 -33.54
CA HIS A 110 9.81 10.84 -33.05
C HIS A 110 10.94 11.65 -32.44
N TRP A 111 11.28 11.34 -31.19
CA TRP A 111 12.25 12.11 -30.42
C TRP A 111 13.30 11.21 -29.80
N VAL A 112 14.56 11.62 -29.82
CA VAL A 112 15.65 10.91 -29.15
C VAL A 112 16.45 11.87 -28.29
N THR A 113 16.86 11.42 -27.10
CA THR A 113 17.76 12.15 -26.22
C THR A 113 18.83 11.23 -25.63
N THR A 114 20.04 11.77 -25.50
CA THR A 114 21.15 11.12 -24.79
C THR A 114 21.41 11.72 -23.41
N ASP A 115 20.57 12.67 -23.01
CA ASP A 115 20.76 13.56 -21.87
C ASP A 115 20.01 13.07 -20.63
N ILE A 116 20.21 11.78 -20.31
CA ILE A 116 19.69 11.15 -19.10
C ILE A 116 20.86 10.93 -18.16
N TRP A 117 21.00 11.83 -17.19
CA TRP A 117 22.20 11.94 -16.36
C TRP A 117 22.03 11.26 -15.00
N ASP A 118 20.86 11.39 -14.40
CA ASP A 118 20.55 10.87 -13.07
C ASP A 118 19.11 10.34 -12.99
N ILE A 119 18.78 9.77 -11.83
CA ILE A 119 17.48 9.15 -11.59
C ILE A 119 16.34 10.15 -11.54
N SER A 120 16.60 11.40 -11.12
CA SER A 120 15.58 12.45 -11.04
C SER A 120 15.14 12.87 -12.44
N VAL A 121 16.08 12.99 -13.38
CA VAL A 121 15.76 13.22 -14.80
C VAL A 121 14.96 12.04 -15.33
N LEU A 122 15.45 10.82 -15.13
CA LEU A 122 14.79 9.61 -15.63
C LEU A 122 13.34 9.49 -15.12
N ASP A 123 13.08 9.74 -13.83
CA ASP A 123 11.76 9.61 -13.24
C ASP A 123 10.75 10.59 -13.86
N ARG A 124 11.20 11.76 -14.33
CA ARG A 124 10.36 12.70 -15.08
C ARG A 124 10.00 12.18 -16.47
N PHE A 125 10.96 11.57 -17.18
CA PHE A 125 10.72 10.96 -18.49
C PHE A 125 9.82 9.71 -18.39
N LEU A 126 10.01 8.86 -17.38
CA LEU A 126 9.22 7.63 -17.16
C LEU A 126 7.73 7.89 -16.87
N GLN A 127 7.35 9.11 -16.46
CA GLN A 127 5.93 9.48 -16.34
C GLN A 127 5.19 9.50 -17.68
N ARG A 128 5.90 9.50 -18.82
CA ARG A 128 5.30 9.58 -20.15
C ARG A 128 5.12 8.18 -20.74
N PRO A 129 3.90 7.79 -21.15
CA PRO A 129 3.61 6.44 -21.63
C PRO A 129 4.27 6.09 -22.97
N PHE A 130 4.83 7.08 -23.68
CA PHE A 130 5.53 6.92 -24.96
C PHE A 130 7.06 7.02 -24.84
N PHE A 131 7.60 6.97 -23.62
CA PHE A 131 9.03 7.04 -23.34
C PHE A 131 9.67 5.65 -23.18
N LEU A 132 10.79 5.42 -23.88
CA LEU A 132 11.58 4.19 -23.82
C LEU A 132 13.03 4.49 -23.37
N LEU A 133 13.49 3.92 -22.24
CA LEU A 133 14.88 3.98 -21.84
C LEU A 133 15.67 2.79 -22.40
N VAL A 134 16.74 3.10 -23.13
CA VAL A 134 17.70 2.16 -23.70
C VAL A 134 19.06 2.38 -23.06
N THR A 135 19.62 1.34 -22.44
CA THR A 135 21.01 1.36 -21.98
C THR A 135 21.92 0.69 -23.00
N VAL A 136 23.10 1.28 -23.20
CA VAL A 136 24.14 0.73 -24.06
C VAL A 136 25.39 0.49 -23.24
N ASP A 137 25.86 -0.75 -23.24
CA ASP A 137 27.11 -1.15 -22.60
C ASP A 137 28.04 -1.86 -23.59
N ALA A 138 29.35 -1.87 -23.32
CA ALA A 138 30.35 -2.51 -24.16
C ALA A 138 31.59 -2.91 -23.34
N PRO A 139 32.35 -3.95 -23.78
CA PRO A 139 33.60 -4.34 -23.13
C PRO A 139 34.56 -3.16 -22.96
N VAL A 140 35.18 -3.03 -21.78
CA VAL A 140 36.07 -1.91 -21.43
C VAL A 140 37.20 -1.74 -22.45
N SER A 141 37.79 -2.84 -22.93
CA SER A 141 38.83 -2.84 -23.96
C SER A 141 38.36 -2.19 -25.28
N LEU A 142 37.12 -2.48 -25.69
CA LEU A 142 36.51 -1.91 -26.89
C LEU A 142 36.15 -0.44 -26.68
N ARG A 143 35.63 -0.09 -25.49
CA ARG A 143 35.34 1.31 -25.12
C ARG A 143 36.61 2.17 -25.11
N TRP A 144 37.72 1.63 -24.59
CA TRP A 144 39.03 2.28 -24.63
C TRP A 144 39.52 2.47 -26.06
N LYS A 145 39.45 1.44 -26.91
CA LYS A 145 39.85 1.55 -28.32
C LYS A 145 39.07 2.66 -29.05
N ARG A 146 37.75 2.68 -28.88
CA ARG A 146 36.86 3.73 -29.42
C ARG A 146 37.18 5.11 -28.86
N PHE A 147 37.56 5.21 -27.59
CA PHE A 147 37.98 6.45 -26.95
C PHE A 147 39.29 6.97 -27.57
N THR A 148 40.28 6.10 -27.74
CA THR A 148 41.57 6.41 -28.37
C THR A 148 41.40 6.90 -29.80
N GLU A 149 40.61 6.20 -30.61
CA GLU A 149 40.27 6.61 -31.98
C GLU A 149 39.59 7.99 -32.03
N ARG A 150 38.71 8.27 -31.06
CA ARG A 150 38.03 9.57 -30.93
C ARG A 150 39.01 10.69 -30.58
N CYS A 151 39.93 10.46 -29.64
CA CYS A 151 40.98 11.43 -29.28
C CYS A 151 41.89 11.73 -30.48
N GLN A 152 42.31 10.70 -31.21
CA GLN A 152 43.12 10.84 -32.44
C GLN A 152 42.40 11.68 -33.50
N LYS A 153 41.10 11.43 -33.75
CA LYS A 153 40.29 12.24 -34.68
C LYS A 153 40.21 13.71 -34.28
N ARG A 154 40.21 13.99 -32.97
CA ARG A 154 40.19 15.34 -32.40
C ARG A 154 41.58 15.97 -32.27
N LYS A 155 42.64 15.27 -32.66
CA LYS A 155 44.04 15.69 -32.46
C LYS A 155 44.39 15.94 -30.98
N ILE A 156 43.78 15.16 -30.08
CA ILE A 156 44.04 15.16 -28.63
C ILE A 156 44.80 13.88 -28.29
N ASP A 157 45.78 13.97 -27.39
CA ASP A 157 46.53 12.79 -26.91
C ASP A 157 45.63 11.89 -26.04
N PRO A 158 45.49 10.59 -26.35
CA PRO A 158 44.65 9.69 -25.56
C PRO A 158 45.29 9.37 -24.20
N PRO A 159 44.49 9.25 -23.12
CA PRO A 159 44.97 8.82 -21.82
C PRO A 159 45.40 7.34 -21.83
N GLY A 160 46.26 6.98 -20.89
CA GLY A 160 46.57 5.57 -20.61
C GLY A 160 45.33 4.76 -20.23
N LEU A 161 45.37 3.44 -20.46
CA LEU A 161 44.25 2.53 -20.16
C LEU A 161 43.83 2.60 -18.68
N GLU A 162 44.80 2.68 -17.77
CA GLU A 162 44.53 2.81 -16.33
C GLU A 162 43.70 4.05 -15.99
N LYS A 163 44.07 5.22 -16.53
CA LYS A 163 43.34 6.47 -16.34
C LYS A 163 41.92 6.37 -16.91
N PHE A 164 41.76 5.75 -18.08
CA PHE A 164 40.45 5.51 -18.69
C PHE A 164 39.55 4.57 -17.87
N VAL A 165 40.11 3.51 -17.26
CA VAL A 165 39.35 2.59 -16.41
C VAL A 165 38.82 3.33 -15.18
N LEU A 166 39.66 4.14 -14.51
CA LEU A 166 39.24 4.96 -13.37
C LEU A 166 38.12 5.95 -13.74
N TRP A 167 38.23 6.62 -14.89
CA TRP A 167 37.15 7.48 -15.38
C TRP A 167 35.88 6.71 -15.72
N SER A 168 36.02 5.52 -16.32
CA SER A 168 34.87 4.66 -16.60
C SER A 168 34.17 4.22 -15.32
N ASP A 169 34.90 3.84 -14.28
CA ASP A 169 34.34 3.39 -13.02
C ASP A 169 33.65 4.54 -12.29
N ARG A 170 34.30 5.71 -12.20
CA ARG A 170 33.68 6.93 -11.66
C ARG A 170 32.41 7.27 -12.44
N HIS A 171 32.46 7.27 -13.78
CA HIS A 171 31.30 7.58 -14.61
C HIS A 171 30.15 6.60 -14.41
N VAL A 172 30.43 5.29 -14.32
CA VAL A 172 29.39 4.24 -14.25
C VAL A 172 28.82 4.08 -12.84
N TYR A 173 29.67 4.09 -11.82
CA TYR A 173 29.33 3.67 -10.46
C TYR A 173 29.25 4.83 -9.44
N ASP A 174 29.37 6.08 -9.86
CA ASP A 174 29.13 7.21 -8.96
C ASP A 174 27.74 7.14 -8.32
N ARG A 175 27.68 7.37 -6.99
CA ARG A 175 26.48 7.18 -6.17
C ARG A 175 25.33 8.11 -6.54
N LYS A 176 25.60 9.27 -7.15
CA LYS A 176 24.59 10.29 -7.48
C LYS A 176 24.32 10.37 -8.98
N MET A 177 25.36 10.26 -9.81
CA MET A 177 25.32 10.53 -11.26
C MET A 177 25.64 9.31 -12.14
N GLY A 178 25.86 8.14 -11.54
CA GLY A 178 26.27 6.92 -12.24
C GLY A 178 25.14 6.24 -13.04
N PRO A 179 25.31 5.95 -14.35
CA PRO A 179 24.37 5.18 -15.16
C PRO A 179 24.11 3.74 -14.69
N ALA A 180 24.89 3.19 -13.76
CA ALA A 180 24.61 1.88 -13.16
C ALA A 180 23.19 1.83 -12.55
N PHE A 181 22.75 2.89 -11.88
CA PHE A 181 21.42 2.98 -11.28
C PHE A 181 20.31 3.16 -12.33
N LEU A 182 20.62 3.80 -13.46
CA LEU A 182 19.69 3.93 -14.60
C LEU A 182 19.48 2.60 -15.32
N THR A 183 20.50 1.73 -15.29
CA THR A 183 20.48 0.44 -16.00
C THR A 183 19.43 -0.50 -15.45
N ASP A 184 19.16 -0.46 -14.14
CA ASP A 184 18.13 -1.29 -13.52
C ASP A 184 16.72 -0.95 -14.02
N ARG A 185 16.45 0.33 -14.26
CA ARG A 185 15.15 0.84 -14.70
C ARG A 185 14.95 0.87 -16.22
N ALA A 186 15.96 0.49 -17.00
CA ALA A 186 15.86 0.50 -18.45
C ALA A 186 14.99 -0.63 -18.99
N GLN A 187 14.07 -0.28 -19.89
CA GLN A 187 13.24 -1.25 -20.60
C GLN A 187 14.04 -2.08 -21.59
N LEU A 188 15.18 -1.59 -22.09
CA LEU A 188 16.03 -2.32 -23.02
C LEU A 188 17.51 -2.17 -22.69
N ARG A 189 18.22 -3.30 -22.63
CA ARG A 189 19.68 -3.34 -22.45
C ARG A 189 20.37 -3.86 -23.70
N LEU A 190 21.24 -3.03 -24.28
CA LEU A 190 22.04 -3.34 -25.46
C LEU A 190 23.49 -3.59 -25.07
N PHE A 191 23.98 -4.80 -25.32
CA PHE A 191 25.40 -5.12 -25.20
C PHE A 191 26.08 -4.97 -26.55
N ASN A 192 26.76 -3.85 -26.75
CA ASN A 192 27.45 -3.46 -27.97
C ASN A 192 28.88 -4.02 -28.01
N SER A 193 28.99 -5.25 -28.52
CA SER A 193 30.24 -5.92 -28.84
C SER A 193 30.75 -5.68 -30.27
N SER A 194 30.04 -4.88 -31.08
CA SER A 194 30.38 -4.63 -32.48
C SER A 194 31.72 -3.90 -32.62
N SER A 195 32.60 -4.40 -33.47
CA SER A 195 33.87 -3.75 -33.77
C SER A 195 33.75 -2.62 -34.79
N SER A 196 32.63 -2.55 -35.54
CA SER A 196 32.34 -1.52 -36.54
C SER A 196 30.93 -0.92 -36.40
N LEU A 197 30.70 0.26 -37.00
CA LEU A 197 29.37 0.90 -37.04
C LEU A 197 28.38 0.13 -37.92
N GLN A 198 28.86 -0.48 -39.01
CA GLN A 198 28.02 -1.24 -39.93
C GLN A 198 27.42 -2.47 -39.25
N ASP A 199 28.22 -3.18 -38.43
CA ASP A 199 27.76 -4.34 -37.65
C ASP A 199 26.74 -3.93 -36.58
N LEU A 200 26.96 -2.78 -35.95
CA LEU A 200 26.04 -2.22 -34.97
C LEU A 200 24.69 -1.90 -35.64
N TYR A 201 24.68 -1.18 -36.76
CA TYR A 201 23.45 -0.81 -37.47
C TYR A 201 22.72 -2.03 -38.02
N GLY A 202 23.42 -3.01 -38.59
CA GLY A 202 22.82 -4.27 -39.03
C GLY A 202 22.10 -5.00 -37.89
N SER A 203 22.67 -4.96 -36.68
CA SER A 203 22.06 -5.59 -35.51
C SER A 203 20.86 -4.79 -34.97
N LEU A 204 20.90 -3.47 -35.04
CA LEU A 204 19.78 -2.60 -34.66
C LEU A 204 18.58 -2.76 -35.61
N ARG A 205 18.81 -2.97 -36.91
CA ARG A 205 17.74 -3.26 -37.88
C ARG A 205 16.99 -4.55 -37.53
N ASN A 206 17.72 -5.59 -37.15
CA ASN A 206 17.13 -6.87 -36.75
C ASN A 206 16.38 -6.77 -35.41
N LEU A 207 16.79 -5.86 -34.53
CA LEU A 207 16.18 -5.70 -33.22
C LEU A 207 14.83 -4.98 -33.28
N ASP A 208 14.59 -4.14 -34.30
CA ASP A 208 13.40 -3.29 -34.42
C ASP A 208 13.14 -2.50 -33.12
N LEU A 209 14.03 -1.52 -32.86
CA LEU A 209 13.94 -0.65 -31.67
C LEU A 209 12.63 0.14 -31.61
N THR A 210 12.03 0.42 -32.76
CA THR A 210 10.84 1.24 -32.96
C THR A 210 9.52 0.51 -32.72
N ASN A 211 9.57 -0.77 -32.37
CA ASN A 211 8.37 -1.57 -32.13
C ASN A 211 7.54 -1.04 -30.95
N GLU A 212 6.30 -0.62 -31.20
CA GLU A 212 5.42 -0.02 -30.18
C GLU A 212 5.01 -1.00 -29.07
N GLU A 213 5.04 -2.30 -29.33
CA GLU A 213 4.74 -3.31 -28.31
C GLU A 213 5.75 -3.29 -27.15
N ARG A 214 6.90 -2.62 -27.33
CA ARG A 214 7.89 -2.35 -26.28
C ARG A 214 7.43 -1.30 -25.27
N LEU A 215 6.59 -0.35 -25.69
CA LEU A 215 5.99 0.67 -24.82
C LEU A 215 4.68 0.17 -24.23
N ARG A 216 3.88 -0.50 -25.06
CA ARG A 216 2.57 -1.04 -24.68
C ARG A 216 2.44 -2.46 -25.21
N PRO A 217 2.60 -3.49 -24.37
CA PRO A 217 2.51 -4.86 -24.83
C PRO A 217 1.16 -5.12 -25.51
N SER A 218 1.19 -5.90 -26.58
CA SER A 218 -0.04 -6.43 -27.19
C SER A 218 -0.81 -7.27 -26.17
N TRP A 219 -2.11 -7.49 -26.40
CA TRP A 219 -2.92 -8.30 -25.50
C TRP A 219 -2.35 -9.71 -25.33
N ASP A 220 -1.88 -10.32 -26.43
CA ASP A 220 -1.24 -11.63 -26.38
C ASP A 220 0.04 -11.60 -25.54
N GLN A 221 0.89 -10.59 -25.72
CA GLN A 221 2.12 -10.45 -24.95
C GLN A 221 1.82 -10.25 -23.45
N TYR A 222 0.83 -9.42 -23.12
CA TYR A 222 0.39 -9.18 -21.75
C TYR A 222 -0.12 -10.47 -21.08
N PHE A 223 -1.03 -11.20 -21.74
CA PHE A 223 -1.59 -12.44 -21.17
C PHE A 223 -0.58 -13.57 -21.13
N MET A 224 0.34 -13.65 -22.09
CA MET A 224 1.44 -14.62 -22.05
C MET A 224 2.43 -14.29 -20.94
N GLN A 225 2.75 -13.01 -20.70
CA GLN A 225 3.57 -12.60 -19.55
C GLN A 225 2.89 -12.94 -18.21
N LEU A 226 1.57 -12.78 -18.11
CA LEU A 226 0.81 -13.23 -16.95
C LEU A 226 0.84 -14.75 -16.77
N ALA A 227 0.77 -15.52 -17.86
CA ALA A 227 0.93 -16.98 -17.81
C ALA A 227 2.33 -17.35 -17.30
N SER A 228 3.38 -16.75 -17.86
CA SER A 228 4.76 -16.96 -17.41
C SER A 228 4.98 -16.52 -15.96
N LEU A 229 4.30 -15.47 -15.48
CA LEU A 229 4.33 -15.05 -14.08
C LEU A 229 3.63 -16.07 -13.18
N ALA A 230 2.45 -16.56 -13.57
CA ALA A 230 1.76 -17.63 -12.86
C ALA A 230 2.61 -18.91 -12.78
N ALA A 231 3.35 -19.24 -13.84
CA ALA A 231 4.28 -20.37 -13.87
C ALA A 231 5.37 -20.28 -12.80
N GLN A 232 5.77 -19.08 -12.36
CA GLN A 232 6.75 -18.93 -11.28
C GLN A 232 6.24 -19.46 -9.94
N ARG A 233 4.92 -19.57 -9.76
CA ARG A 233 4.28 -20.18 -8.59
C ARG A 233 4.22 -21.71 -8.66
N SER A 234 4.54 -22.31 -9.81
CA SER A 234 4.58 -23.76 -9.98
C SER A 234 5.54 -24.42 -8.99
N ASN A 235 5.04 -25.42 -8.27
CA ASN A 235 5.85 -26.25 -7.39
C ASN A 235 6.28 -27.57 -8.05
N CYS A 236 5.89 -27.82 -9.30
CA CYS A 236 6.19 -29.05 -10.01
C CYS A 236 7.70 -29.18 -10.30
N MET A 237 8.29 -30.32 -9.94
CA MET A 237 9.73 -30.57 -10.10
C MET A 237 10.16 -30.90 -11.54
N LYS A 238 9.22 -31.11 -12.47
CA LYS A 238 9.53 -31.48 -13.86
C LYS A 238 9.56 -30.28 -14.81
N ARG A 239 8.58 -29.39 -14.71
CA ARG A 239 8.45 -28.22 -15.57
C ARG A 239 7.55 -27.20 -14.89
N ARG A 240 7.87 -25.92 -15.06
CA ARG A 240 6.99 -24.82 -14.65
C ARG A 240 6.14 -24.41 -15.83
N VAL A 241 4.82 -24.49 -15.66
CA VAL A 241 3.84 -24.12 -16.68
C VAL A 241 2.81 -23.24 -15.99
N GLY A 242 2.47 -22.12 -16.62
CA GLY A 242 1.36 -21.27 -16.25
C GLY A 242 0.34 -21.17 -17.37
N CYS A 243 -0.90 -20.85 -16.99
CA CYS A 243 -2.05 -20.74 -17.87
C CYS A 243 -2.95 -19.59 -17.40
N VAL A 244 -3.56 -18.87 -18.33
CA VAL A 244 -4.50 -17.77 -18.06
C VAL A 244 -5.70 -17.92 -18.98
N LEU A 245 -6.90 -17.89 -18.42
CA LEU A 245 -8.15 -17.81 -19.18
C LEU A 245 -8.59 -16.35 -19.29
N VAL A 246 -8.94 -15.92 -20.49
CA VAL A 246 -9.28 -14.54 -20.80
C VAL A 246 -10.57 -14.49 -21.60
N ARG A 247 -11.44 -13.55 -21.29
CA ARG A 247 -12.60 -13.20 -22.13
C ARG A 247 -12.75 -11.68 -22.16
N ASP A 248 -13.03 -11.13 -23.34
CA ASP A 248 -13.19 -9.68 -23.53
C ASP A 248 -12.01 -8.85 -22.97
N ARG A 249 -10.79 -9.38 -23.11
CA ARG A 249 -9.54 -8.80 -22.57
C ARG A 249 -9.50 -8.68 -21.03
N ARG A 250 -10.30 -9.48 -20.33
CA ARG A 250 -10.30 -9.61 -18.86
C ARG A 250 -9.91 -11.03 -18.46
N VAL A 251 -9.07 -11.14 -17.43
CA VAL A 251 -8.68 -12.43 -16.86
C VAL A 251 -9.85 -13.04 -16.10
N ILE A 252 -10.22 -14.27 -16.45
CA ILE A 252 -11.24 -15.07 -15.75
C ILE A 252 -10.57 -15.84 -14.60
N SER A 253 -9.48 -16.52 -14.89
CA SER A 253 -8.72 -17.32 -13.93
C SER A 253 -7.27 -17.49 -14.37
N THR A 254 -6.43 -17.84 -13.42
CA THR A 254 -5.04 -18.23 -13.66
C THR A 254 -4.81 -19.63 -13.11
N GLY A 255 -3.96 -20.41 -13.75
CA GLY A 255 -3.54 -21.72 -13.29
C GLY A 255 -2.03 -21.88 -13.42
N TYR A 256 -1.46 -22.67 -12.53
CA TYR A 256 -0.08 -23.13 -12.61
C TYR A 256 -0.03 -24.58 -12.19
N ASN A 257 0.91 -25.34 -12.72
CA ASN A 257 0.96 -26.76 -12.43
C ASN A 257 1.55 -27.06 -11.04
N GLY A 258 0.92 -27.96 -10.29
CA GLY A 258 1.33 -28.28 -8.93
C GLY A 258 0.45 -29.32 -8.25
N THR A 259 0.84 -29.74 -7.04
CA THR A 259 0.06 -30.68 -6.23
C THR A 259 -1.30 -30.08 -5.79
N PRO A 260 -2.32 -30.92 -5.53
CA PRO A 260 -3.63 -30.46 -5.06
C PRO A 260 -3.55 -29.68 -3.75
N ARG A 261 -4.57 -28.85 -3.50
CA ARG A 261 -4.71 -28.08 -2.26
C ARG A 261 -4.63 -29.00 -1.04
N HIS A 262 -4.00 -28.51 0.03
CA HIS A 262 -3.81 -29.21 1.30
C HIS A 262 -2.90 -30.45 1.27
N LEU A 263 -2.25 -30.75 0.14
CA LEU A 263 -1.17 -31.74 0.07
C LEU A 263 0.19 -31.06 0.07
N LYS A 264 1.22 -31.79 0.51
CA LYS A 264 2.62 -31.34 0.45
C LYS A 264 2.96 -30.92 -0.97
N ASN A 265 3.71 -29.83 -1.11
CA ASN A 265 4.12 -29.37 -2.43
C ASN A 265 5.09 -30.38 -3.07
N CYS A 266 5.17 -30.40 -4.39
CA CYS A 266 6.07 -31.32 -5.08
C CYS A 266 7.57 -31.05 -4.77
N ASN A 267 7.95 -29.80 -4.51
CA ASN A 267 9.28 -29.43 -4.02
C ASN A 267 9.53 -29.82 -2.54
N GLU A 268 8.50 -30.23 -1.81
CA GLU A 268 8.55 -30.76 -0.44
C GLU A 268 8.41 -32.30 -0.41
N GLY A 269 8.47 -32.96 -1.57
CA GLY A 269 8.32 -34.42 -1.69
C GLY A 269 6.88 -34.90 -1.86
N GLY A 270 5.92 -34.01 -2.12
CA GLY A 270 4.50 -34.35 -2.22
C GLY A 270 4.07 -35.17 -3.43
N CYS A 271 4.92 -35.30 -4.47
CA CYS A 271 4.60 -36.12 -5.64
C CYS A 271 5.70 -37.15 -5.93
N PRO A 272 5.53 -38.42 -5.52
CA PRO A 272 6.54 -39.46 -5.67
C PRO A 272 7.07 -39.59 -7.11
N ARG A 273 6.19 -39.48 -8.11
CA ARG A 273 6.58 -39.52 -9.54
C ARG A 273 7.49 -38.35 -9.93
N CYS A 274 7.15 -37.14 -9.51
CA CYS A 274 7.95 -35.96 -9.85
C CYS A 274 9.30 -35.94 -9.12
N ASN A 275 9.35 -36.49 -7.90
CA ASN A 275 10.57 -36.57 -7.09
C ASN A 275 11.51 -37.74 -7.46
N ARG A 276 11.08 -38.73 -8.25
CA ARG A 276 11.87 -39.92 -8.65
C ARG A 276 12.93 -39.69 -9.74
N GLY A 277 13.08 -38.47 -10.26
CA GLY A 277 14.11 -38.17 -11.27
C GLY A 277 13.82 -38.70 -12.70
N ASP A 278 12.71 -39.40 -12.94
CA ASP A 278 12.34 -39.92 -14.26
C ASP A 278 12.17 -38.83 -15.34
N GLY A 279 12.29 -39.19 -16.62
CA GLY A 279 12.11 -38.25 -17.75
C GLY A 279 10.73 -37.58 -17.82
N GLY A 280 10.62 -36.46 -18.53
CA GLY A 280 9.32 -35.86 -18.85
C GLY A 280 8.45 -36.84 -19.66
N GLY A 281 7.15 -36.94 -19.37
CA GLY A 281 6.21 -37.81 -20.10
C GLY A 281 6.08 -39.26 -19.61
N THR A 282 6.91 -39.75 -18.68
CA THR A 282 6.78 -41.11 -18.12
C THR A 282 5.86 -41.15 -16.89
N GLY A 283 5.01 -42.19 -16.80
CA GLY A 283 4.15 -42.43 -15.63
C GLY A 283 3.14 -41.31 -15.35
N LEU A 284 2.56 -40.69 -16.39
CA LEU A 284 1.62 -39.58 -16.23
C LEU A 284 0.39 -39.94 -15.38
N SER A 285 -0.07 -41.19 -15.45
CA SER A 285 -1.19 -41.71 -14.64
C SER A 285 -0.91 -41.77 -13.14
N THR A 286 0.36 -41.73 -12.72
CA THR A 286 0.76 -41.71 -11.30
C THR A 286 1.21 -40.32 -10.83
N CYS A 287 1.08 -39.30 -11.69
CA CYS A 287 1.38 -37.92 -11.33
C CYS A 287 0.25 -37.35 -10.47
N LEU A 288 0.60 -36.83 -9.30
CA LEU A 288 -0.34 -36.12 -8.43
C LEU A 288 -0.53 -34.66 -8.84
N CYS A 289 0.36 -34.10 -9.66
CA CYS A 289 0.27 -32.69 -10.05
C CYS A 289 -0.86 -32.46 -11.05
N LEU A 290 -1.70 -31.47 -10.78
CA LEU A 290 -2.60 -30.90 -11.78
C LEU A 290 -1.82 -30.01 -12.73
N HIS A 291 -2.14 -30.06 -14.02
CA HIS A 291 -1.55 -29.19 -15.02
C HIS A 291 -2.11 -27.76 -14.91
N ALA A 292 -1.41 -26.80 -15.51
CA ALA A 292 -1.76 -25.40 -15.39
C ALA A 292 -3.12 -25.10 -16.02
N GLU A 293 -3.39 -25.72 -17.17
CA GLU A 293 -4.65 -25.64 -17.89
C GLU A 293 -5.80 -26.23 -17.07
N GLU A 294 -5.57 -27.38 -16.42
CA GLU A 294 -6.57 -28.03 -15.57
C GLU A 294 -6.91 -27.16 -14.36
N ASN A 295 -5.90 -26.60 -13.70
CA ASN A 295 -6.11 -25.69 -12.58
C ASN A 295 -6.86 -24.42 -13.03
N ALA A 296 -6.48 -23.82 -14.15
CA ALA A 296 -7.18 -22.64 -14.67
C ALA A 296 -8.66 -22.92 -14.98
N LEU A 297 -8.96 -24.10 -15.57
CA LEU A 297 -10.32 -24.55 -15.86
C LEU A 297 -11.13 -24.83 -14.58
N LEU A 298 -10.53 -25.48 -13.58
CA LEU A 298 -11.18 -25.78 -12.31
C LEU A 298 -11.54 -24.51 -11.52
N GLU A 299 -10.63 -23.54 -11.47
CA GLU A 299 -10.88 -22.25 -10.79
C GLU A 299 -11.95 -21.40 -11.50
N ALA A 300 -12.01 -21.46 -12.84
CA ALA A 300 -13.04 -20.76 -13.58
C ALA A 300 -14.42 -21.39 -13.37
N GLY A 301 -14.50 -22.72 -13.34
CA GLY A 301 -15.76 -23.45 -13.39
C GLY A 301 -16.50 -23.28 -14.74
N ARG A 302 -17.44 -24.19 -15.03
CA ARG A 302 -18.10 -24.24 -16.34
C ARG A 302 -18.92 -22.98 -16.67
N GLU A 303 -19.55 -22.35 -15.68
CA GLU A 303 -20.47 -21.21 -15.91
C GLU A 303 -19.77 -19.90 -16.29
N ARG A 304 -18.48 -19.74 -15.92
CA ARG A 304 -17.70 -18.54 -16.22
C ARG A 304 -17.05 -18.61 -17.62
N ILE A 305 -16.85 -19.81 -18.15
CA ILE A 305 -16.33 -20.04 -19.50
C ILE A 305 -17.50 -19.98 -20.49
N ARG A 306 -17.45 -19.02 -21.42
CA ARG A 306 -18.49 -18.78 -22.43
C ARG A 306 -17.84 -18.57 -23.80
N GLU A 307 -18.65 -18.35 -24.82
CA GLU A 307 -18.17 -17.97 -26.15
C GLU A 307 -17.16 -16.80 -26.07
N ASN A 308 -16.16 -16.82 -26.96
CA ASN A 308 -15.02 -15.88 -27.02
C ASN A 308 -13.99 -15.98 -25.87
N THR A 309 -14.02 -17.04 -25.04
CA THR A 309 -12.91 -17.29 -24.10
C THR A 309 -11.68 -17.81 -24.83
N ILE A 310 -10.52 -17.24 -24.51
CA ILE A 310 -9.19 -17.60 -25.02
C ILE A 310 -8.33 -18.12 -23.87
N LEU A 311 -7.60 -19.22 -24.11
CA LEU A 311 -6.65 -19.80 -23.16
C LEU A 311 -5.22 -19.47 -23.58
N TYR A 312 -4.46 -18.82 -22.71
CA TYR A 312 -3.03 -18.55 -22.90
C TYR A 312 -2.22 -19.49 -22.01
N CYS A 313 -1.29 -20.27 -22.57
CA CYS A 313 -0.46 -21.21 -21.81
C CYS A 313 1.00 -21.12 -22.23
N ASP A 314 1.94 -21.28 -21.30
CA ASP A 314 3.37 -21.27 -21.68
C ASP A 314 3.74 -22.45 -22.57
N THR A 315 3.06 -23.59 -22.44
CA THR A 315 3.33 -24.80 -23.22
C THR A 315 2.09 -25.23 -23.98
N CYS A 316 2.28 -25.87 -25.15
CA CYS A 316 1.17 -26.50 -25.85
C CYS A 316 0.46 -27.50 -24.92
N PRO A 317 -0.88 -27.43 -24.78
CA PRO A 317 -1.61 -28.33 -23.89
C PRO A 317 -1.41 -29.80 -24.27
N CYS A 318 -1.23 -30.66 -23.26
CA CYS A 318 -1.18 -32.10 -23.50
C CYS A 318 -2.56 -32.65 -23.91
N LEU A 319 -2.61 -33.90 -24.36
CA LEU A 319 -3.87 -34.57 -24.76
C LEU A 319 -4.95 -34.53 -23.68
N THR A 320 -4.60 -34.79 -22.42
CA THR A 320 -5.58 -34.80 -21.31
C THR A 320 -6.17 -33.41 -21.05
N CYS A 321 -5.35 -32.36 -21.13
CA CYS A 321 -5.81 -30.98 -21.01
C CYS A 321 -6.64 -30.58 -22.24
N THR A 322 -6.21 -30.99 -23.43
CA THR A 322 -6.90 -30.70 -24.69
C THR A 322 -8.33 -31.23 -24.67
N VAL A 323 -8.54 -32.49 -24.26
CA VAL A 323 -9.89 -33.08 -24.11
C VAL A 323 -10.76 -32.30 -23.12
N LYS A 324 -10.17 -31.72 -22.06
CA LYS A 324 -10.91 -30.88 -21.10
C LYS A 324 -11.24 -29.51 -21.67
N ILE A 325 -10.29 -28.91 -22.39
CA ILE A 325 -10.45 -27.63 -23.10
C ILE A 325 -11.60 -27.71 -24.11
N THR A 326 -11.70 -28.80 -24.87
CA THR A 326 -12.79 -28.97 -25.86
C THR A 326 -14.17 -29.04 -25.22
N GLN A 327 -14.29 -29.49 -23.97
CA GLN A 327 -15.60 -29.67 -23.31
C GLN A 327 -16.16 -28.41 -22.66
N VAL A 328 -15.31 -27.42 -22.37
CA VAL A 328 -15.70 -26.23 -21.60
C VAL A 328 -16.09 -25.02 -22.45
N GLY A 329 -15.93 -25.09 -23.78
CA GLY A 329 -16.32 -24.02 -24.71
C GLY A 329 -15.27 -22.93 -24.93
N ILE A 330 -13.98 -23.27 -24.90
CA ILE A 330 -12.90 -22.35 -25.28
C ILE A 330 -12.88 -22.15 -26.80
N SER A 331 -12.72 -20.90 -27.24
CA SER A 331 -12.71 -20.54 -28.67
C SER A 331 -11.33 -20.54 -29.31
N GLU A 332 -10.28 -20.27 -28.52
CA GLU A 332 -8.91 -20.19 -29.01
C GLU A 332 -7.90 -20.57 -27.91
N VAL A 333 -6.83 -21.25 -28.30
CA VAL A 333 -5.68 -21.60 -27.45
C VAL A 333 -4.43 -20.95 -28.04
N VAL A 334 -3.76 -20.15 -27.22
CA VAL A 334 -2.52 -19.45 -27.56
C VAL A 334 -1.38 -20.00 -26.68
N TYR A 335 -0.29 -20.45 -27.29
CA TYR A 335 0.83 -21.04 -26.54
C TYR A 335 2.21 -20.56 -26.99
N SER A 336 3.21 -20.53 -26.09
CA SER A 336 4.55 -20.03 -26.44
C SER A 336 5.59 -21.12 -26.76
N GLN A 337 5.58 -22.25 -26.04
CA GLN A 337 6.55 -23.34 -26.18
C GLN A 337 5.90 -24.63 -26.70
N SER A 338 6.60 -25.31 -27.62
CA SER A 338 6.17 -26.62 -28.12
C SER A 338 6.34 -27.74 -27.09
N TYR A 339 5.49 -28.77 -27.22
CA TYR A 339 5.49 -29.99 -26.41
C TYR A 339 5.51 -31.24 -27.31
N ASN A 340 5.72 -32.42 -26.72
CA ASN A 340 5.98 -33.64 -27.50
C ASN A 340 4.76 -34.16 -28.28
N MET A 341 3.57 -33.58 -28.07
CA MET A 341 2.29 -34.06 -28.63
C MET A 341 1.54 -32.98 -29.43
N ASP A 342 2.24 -31.94 -29.90
CA ASP A 342 1.64 -30.75 -30.53
C ASP A 342 0.72 -31.10 -31.71
N SER A 343 1.09 -32.06 -32.55
CA SER A 343 0.29 -32.46 -33.72
C SER A 343 -1.02 -33.14 -33.36
N GLU A 344 -1.04 -33.96 -32.30
CA GLU A 344 -2.24 -34.66 -31.86
C GLU A 344 -3.18 -33.74 -31.10
N SER A 345 -2.65 -32.86 -30.24
CA SER A 345 -3.44 -31.81 -29.58
C SER A 345 -4.04 -30.84 -30.61
N ALA A 346 -3.27 -30.46 -31.64
CA ALA A 346 -3.77 -29.62 -32.73
C ALA A 346 -4.92 -30.27 -33.49
N ALA A 347 -4.79 -31.56 -33.86
CA ALA A 347 -5.85 -32.27 -34.58
C ALA A 347 -7.17 -32.36 -33.79
N ILE A 348 -7.10 -32.54 -32.46
CA ILE A 348 -8.29 -32.57 -31.60
C ILE A 348 -8.93 -31.18 -31.48
N LEU A 349 -8.13 -30.13 -31.27
CA LEU A 349 -8.63 -28.75 -31.15
C LEU A 349 -9.28 -28.30 -32.46
N GLU A 350 -8.65 -28.58 -33.59
CA GLU A 350 -9.18 -28.27 -34.92
C GLU A 350 -10.47 -29.03 -35.21
N GLY A 351 -10.52 -30.35 -34.91
CA GLY A 351 -11.73 -31.15 -35.04
C GLY A 351 -12.90 -30.70 -34.15
N ALA A 352 -12.61 -29.99 -33.06
CA ALA A 352 -13.60 -29.38 -32.17
C ALA A 352 -13.94 -27.91 -32.50
N GLY A 353 -13.35 -27.34 -33.57
CA GLY A 353 -13.57 -25.95 -33.98
C GLY A 353 -12.84 -24.90 -33.13
N ILE A 354 -11.83 -25.29 -32.35
CA ILE A 354 -11.03 -24.40 -31.50
C ILE A 354 -9.76 -23.98 -32.25
N ARG A 355 -9.52 -22.67 -32.36
CA ARG A 355 -8.32 -22.15 -33.02
C ARG A 355 -7.08 -22.37 -32.15
N LEU A 356 -6.01 -22.91 -32.73
CA LEU A 356 -4.72 -23.06 -32.04
C LEU A 356 -3.69 -22.12 -32.67
N ARG A 357 -3.02 -21.30 -31.85
CA ARG A 357 -2.03 -20.32 -32.30
C ARG A 357 -0.77 -20.34 -31.44
N LYS A 358 0.39 -20.33 -32.10
CA LYS A 358 1.68 -20.21 -31.41
C LYS A 358 2.08 -18.74 -31.29
N PHE A 359 2.25 -18.26 -30.06
CA PHE A 359 2.75 -16.92 -29.75
C PHE A 359 4.27 -16.87 -29.86
N SER A 360 4.79 -15.90 -30.61
CA SER A 360 6.22 -15.61 -30.70
C SER A 360 6.49 -14.29 -30.01
N PRO A 361 7.23 -14.26 -28.88
CA PRO A 361 7.54 -13.01 -28.20
C PRO A 361 8.49 -12.15 -29.03
N ILE A 362 8.37 -10.84 -28.89
CA ILE A 362 9.41 -9.91 -29.33
C ILE A 362 10.69 -10.23 -28.55
N LEU A 363 11.83 -10.23 -29.26
CA LEU A 363 13.15 -10.60 -28.72
C LEU A 363 13.41 -10.00 -27.32
N PRO A 364 14.00 -10.78 -26.40
CA PRO A 364 14.03 -10.49 -24.96
C PRO A 364 14.74 -9.17 -24.60
N LEU A 365 14.40 -8.65 -23.40
CA LEU A 365 14.82 -7.37 -22.79
C LEU A 365 16.35 -7.18 -22.64
N SER A 366 17.15 -8.22 -22.89
CA SER A 366 18.62 -8.18 -22.93
C SER A 366 19.10 -8.81 -24.24
N PHE A 367 19.54 -7.97 -25.18
CA PHE A 367 20.03 -8.41 -26.48
C PHE A 367 21.55 -8.23 -26.55
N CYS A 368 22.26 -9.34 -26.74
CA CYS A 368 23.70 -9.31 -27.01
C CYS A 368 23.90 -9.10 -28.50
N ILE A 369 24.55 -8.00 -28.88
CA ILE A 369 24.86 -7.68 -30.28
C ILE A 369 26.10 -8.50 -30.69
N CYS A 370 25.92 -9.82 -30.80
CA CYS A 370 26.98 -10.77 -31.14
C CYS A 370 26.41 -11.91 -31.99
N PHE A 371 26.99 -12.06 -33.19
CA PHE A 371 26.87 -13.16 -34.16
C PHE A 371 25.64 -13.17 -35.10
N SER A 372 25.97 -13.04 -36.39
CA SER A 372 25.16 -13.37 -37.56
C SER A 372 24.98 -14.89 -37.68
N HIS A 373 23.72 -15.34 -37.78
CA HIS A 373 23.26 -16.66 -38.24
C HIS A 373 23.77 -17.93 -37.51
N GLU A 374 22.81 -18.84 -37.30
CA GLU A 374 22.93 -20.25 -36.86
C GLU A 374 23.04 -20.57 -35.36
N SER A 375 21.89 -21.07 -34.85
CA SER A 375 21.74 -22.19 -33.91
C SER A 375 22.90 -22.49 -32.95
N VAL A 376 22.90 -21.85 -31.78
CA VAL A 376 23.52 -22.43 -30.57
C VAL A 376 22.67 -22.11 -29.34
N ARG A 377 22.11 -23.16 -28.74
CA ARG A 377 21.63 -23.12 -27.35
C ARG A 377 22.79 -22.72 -26.46
N CYS A 378 22.69 -21.57 -25.80
CA CYS A 378 23.62 -21.22 -24.75
C CYS A 378 23.38 -22.20 -23.57
N PRO A 379 24.36 -23.03 -23.17
CA PRO A 379 24.18 -23.90 -22.03
C PRO A 379 24.20 -23.02 -20.79
N VAL A 380 23.08 -22.99 -20.06
CA VAL A 380 23.06 -22.52 -18.67
C VAL A 380 23.94 -23.49 -17.88
N ARG A 381 25.25 -23.25 -17.89
CA ARG A 381 26.19 -23.88 -16.97
C ARG A 381 25.89 -23.29 -15.61
N ASN A 382 25.44 -24.16 -14.71
CA ASN A 382 25.58 -24.03 -13.26
C ASN A 382 27.00 -23.55 -12.95
N ASN A 383 27.18 -22.26 -12.77
CA ASN A 383 28.35 -21.74 -12.08
C ASN A 383 28.00 -21.63 -10.61
N ARG A 384 28.80 -22.37 -9.85
CA ARG A 384 28.93 -22.37 -8.40
C ARG A 384 28.64 -20.98 -7.86
N VAL A 385 27.54 -20.89 -7.12
CA VAL A 385 27.35 -19.85 -6.12
C VAL A 385 28.52 -19.98 -5.16
N SER A 386 29.51 -19.11 -5.31
CA SER A 386 30.33 -18.71 -4.17
C SER A 386 29.36 -18.33 -3.06
N GLN A 387 29.52 -18.95 -1.90
CA GLN A 387 28.71 -18.73 -0.70
C GLN A 387 28.56 -17.24 -0.38
N ALA A 388 27.61 -16.58 -1.01
CA ALA A 388 26.92 -15.45 -0.42
C ALA A 388 25.98 -16.13 0.57
N GLN A 389 26.31 -16.03 1.85
CA GLN A 389 25.38 -16.36 2.91
C GLN A 389 24.07 -15.64 2.58
N SER A 390 23.03 -16.42 2.28
CA SER A 390 21.66 -15.95 2.35
C SER A 390 21.49 -15.32 3.71
N LEU A 391 21.48 -13.99 3.79
CA LEU A 391 21.03 -13.26 4.97
C LEU A 391 19.53 -13.55 5.07
N THR A 392 19.19 -14.66 5.72
CA THR A 392 17.83 -14.91 6.21
C THR A 392 17.46 -13.74 7.10
N MET A 393 16.34 -13.07 6.84
CA MET A 393 15.90 -11.99 7.70
C MET A 393 15.76 -12.51 9.14
N PRO A 394 16.22 -11.76 10.15
CA PRO A 394 16.08 -12.18 11.53
C PRO A 394 14.60 -12.31 11.88
N LYS A 395 14.29 -13.35 12.66
CA LYS A 395 12.91 -13.68 13.01
C LYS A 395 12.51 -13.12 14.37
N VAL A 396 11.23 -12.79 14.51
CA VAL A 396 10.58 -12.50 15.79
C VAL A 396 9.27 -13.26 15.89
N HIS A 397 8.99 -13.78 17.08
CA HIS A 397 7.80 -14.58 17.29
C HIS A 397 6.66 -13.73 17.83
N LEU A 398 5.48 -13.91 17.25
CA LEU A 398 4.26 -13.19 17.61
C LEU A 398 3.17 -14.20 17.96
N LEU A 399 2.48 -14.01 19.09
CA LEU A 399 1.38 -14.89 19.45
C LEU A 399 0.16 -14.64 18.56
N ASP A 400 -0.33 -15.69 17.90
CA ASP A 400 -1.62 -15.70 17.19
C ASP A 400 -2.75 -16.01 18.19
N TYR A 401 -2.97 -15.11 19.13
CA TYR A 401 -4.18 -15.13 19.95
C TYR A 401 -5.11 -14.03 19.47
N VAL A 402 -6.41 -14.31 19.43
CA VAL A 402 -7.39 -13.55 18.64
C VAL A 402 -7.63 -12.17 19.26
N ALA A 403 -6.79 -11.19 18.95
CA ALA A 403 -6.88 -9.83 19.47
C ALA A 403 -6.64 -8.77 18.38
N GLY A 404 -7.73 -8.26 17.79
CA GLY A 404 -7.74 -7.00 17.03
C GLY A 404 -6.85 -6.93 15.79
N ASN A 405 -6.24 -5.76 15.57
CA ASN A 405 -5.43 -5.42 14.40
C ASN A 405 -3.96 -5.80 14.55
N VAL A 406 -3.66 -7.10 14.48
CA VAL A 406 -2.26 -7.58 14.55
C VAL A 406 -1.48 -7.27 13.25
N ARG A 407 -2.19 -7.01 12.14
CA ARG A 407 -1.58 -6.76 10.83
C ARG A 407 -0.67 -5.54 10.81
N SER A 408 -1.07 -4.45 11.46
CA SER A 408 -0.25 -3.23 11.50
C SER A 408 1.09 -3.49 12.20
N LEU A 409 1.10 -4.31 13.24
CA LEU A 409 2.32 -4.71 13.93
C LEU A 409 3.20 -5.59 13.04
N VAL A 410 2.61 -6.56 12.32
CA VAL A 410 3.35 -7.39 11.35
C VAL A 410 4.00 -6.52 10.29
N ASN A 411 3.25 -5.61 9.68
CA ASN A 411 3.78 -4.68 8.67
C ASN A 411 4.87 -3.78 9.25
N ALA A 412 4.74 -3.33 10.50
CA ALA A 412 5.75 -2.52 11.18
C ALA A 412 7.06 -3.31 11.42
N ILE A 413 6.96 -4.57 11.84
CA ILE A 413 8.10 -5.48 12.02
C ILE A 413 8.80 -5.75 10.69
N GLU A 414 8.04 -6.07 9.64
CA GLU A 414 8.57 -6.28 8.29
C GLU A 414 9.23 -5.01 7.74
N LYS A 415 8.63 -3.84 8.01
CA LYS A 415 9.17 -2.54 7.60
C LYS A 415 10.54 -2.24 8.20
N VAL A 416 10.81 -2.70 9.42
CA VAL A 416 12.10 -2.52 10.10
C VAL A 416 13.10 -3.64 9.84
N GLY A 417 12.76 -4.61 8.96
CA GLY A 417 13.70 -5.62 8.45
C GLY A 417 13.67 -6.97 9.16
N TYR A 418 12.56 -7.31 9.82
CA TYR A 418 12.38 -8.60 10.52
C TYR A 418 11.24 -9.41 9.92
N GLU A 419 11.30 -10.74 10.04
CA GLU A 419 10.22 -11.65 9.65
C GLU A 419 9.41 -12.08 10.88
N VAL A 420 8.08 -12.11 10.77
CA VAL A 420 7.19 -12.59 11.84
C VAL A 420 6.99 -14.10 11.72
N GLU A 421 7.28 -14.82 12.79
CA GLU A 421 6.93 -16.23 12.97
C GLU A 421 5.76 -16.35 13.96
N TRP A 422 4.66 -16.96 13.55
CA TRP A 422 3.46 -17.07 14.38
C TRP A 422 3.58 -18.22 15.37
N ILE A 423 3.33 -17.94 16.65
CA ILE A 423 3.11 -18.95 17.67
C ILE A 423 1.63 -19.32 17.64
N LYS A 424 1.35 -20.57 17.25
CA LYS A 424 -0.01 -21.13 17.14
C LYS A 424 -0.35 -22.11 18.25
N SER A 425 0.66 -22.55 19.00
CA SER A 425 0.49 -23.44 20.15
C SER A 425 1.41 -23.04 21.30
N PRO A 426 1.02 -23.29 22.57
CA PRO A 426 1.83 -22.90 23.71
C PRO A 426 3.23 -23.53 23.74
N SER A 427 3.38 -24.73 23.16
CA SER A 427 4.67 -25.43 23.06
C SER A 427 5.66 -24.77 22.11
N GLU A 428 5.21 -23.87 21.22
CA GLU A 428 6.09 -23.13 20.31
C GLU A 428 6.74 -21.91 20.98
N VAL A 429 6.18 -21.42 22.10
CA VAL A 429 6.70 -20.25 22.83
C VAL A 429 8.16 -20.44 23.23
N GLN A 430 8.55 -21.64 23.65
CA GLN A 430 9.93 -21.96 24.05
C GLN A 430 10.95 -21.80 22.91
N ASN A 431 10.51 -21.92 21.65
CA ASN A 431 11.36 -21.78 20.46
C ASN A 431 11.61 -20.31 20.09
N ALA A 432 10.82 -19.39 20.64
CA ALA A 432 10.98 -17.97 20.38
C ALA A 432 12.35 -17.49 20.87
N GLU A 433 13.13 -16.84 20.01
CA GLU A 433 14.32 -16.09 20.41
C GLU A 433 13.96 -14.70 20.91
N LYS A 434 12.96 -14.08 20.27
CA LYS A 434 12.34 -12.81 20.66
C LYS A 434 10.84 -13.01 20.60
N LEU A 435 10.15 -12.61 21.67
CA LEU A 435 8.70 -12.77 21.79
C LEU A 435 8.04 -11.42 21.88
N ILE A 436 7.03 -11.18 21.06
CA ILE A 436 6.14 -10.02 21.19
C ILE A 436 4.76 -10.53 21.59
N LEU A 437 4.23 -9.98 22.68
CA LEU A 437 2.85 -10.15 23.11
C LEU A 437 2.07 -8.87 22.76
N PRO A 438 1.42 -8.82 21.58
CA PRO A 438 0.51 -7.74 21.25
C PRO A 438 -0.77 -7.90 22.05
N GLY A 439 -1.43 -6.83 22.43
CA GLY A 439 -2.75 -6.96 23.05
C GLY A 439 -3.62 -5.75 22.80
N VAL A 440 -4.75 -5.96 22.12
CA VAL A 440 -5.78 -4.95 21.87
C VAL A 440 -7.08 -5.46 22.47
N GLY A 441 -7.73 -4.63 23.27
CA GLY A 441 -9.10 -4.87 23.72
C GLY A 441 -9.25 -4.94 25.23
N HIS A 442 -10.30 -5.65 25.67
CA HIS A 442 -10.65 -5.78 27.07
C HIS A 442 -9.65 -6.71 27.79
N PHE A 443 -9.05 -6.25 28.89
CA PHE A 443 -8.05 -6.98 29.67
C PHE A 443 -8.54 -8.39 30.03
N GLY A 444 -9.74 -8.50 30.62
CA GLY A 444 -10.31 -9.78 31.04
C GLY A 444 -10.50 -10.75 29.87
N HIS A 445 -10.90 -10.25 28.70
CA HIS A 445 -11.08 -11.08 27.50
C HIS A 445 -9.74 -11.61 26.98
N CYS A 446 -8.74 -10.74 26.88
CA CYS A 446 -7.39 -11.10 26.42
C CYS A 446 -6.72 -12.13 27.35
N LEU A 447 -6.71 -11.87 28.66
CA LEU A 447 -6.03 -12.72 29.63
C LEU A 447 -6.76 -14.06 29.82
N SER A 448 -8.10 -14.08 29.74
CA SER A 448 -8.86 -15.34 29.78
C SER A 448 -8.55 -16.21 28.57
N GLN A 449 -8.49 -15.65 27.36
CA GLN A 449 -8.09 -16.41 26.17
C GLN A 449 -6.65 -16.95 26.27
N LEU A 450 -5.71 -16.15 26.78
CA LEU A 450 -4.33 -16.60 27.00
C LEU A 450 -4.25 -17.71 28.05
N SER A 451 -5.08 -17.63 29.10
CA SER A 451 -5.17 -18.63 30.16
C SER A 451 -5.77 -19.95 29.65
N GLU A 452 -6.95 -19.88 29.04
CA GLU A 452 -7.65 -21.02 28.44
C GLU A 452 -6.83 -21.69 27.33
N GLY A 453 -6.11 -20.88 26.55
CA GLY A 453 -5.18 -21.34 25.53
C GLY A 453 -3.89 -21.94 26.09
N GLY A 454 -3.62 -21.82 27.40
CA GLY A 454 -2.43 -22.38 28.05
C GLY A 454 -1.14 -21.59 27.81
N TYR A 455 -1.22 -20.33 27.38
CA TYR A 455 -0.06 -19.50 27.03
C TYR A 455 0.63 -18.82 28.22
N LEU A 456 -0.07 -18.61 29.33
CA LEU A 456 0.47 -17.83 30.47
C LEU A 456 1.75 -18.43 31.06
N ALA A 457 1.79 -19.74 31.29
CA ALA A 457 2.96 -20.40 31.86
C ALA A 457 4.17 -20.40 30.89
N PRO A 458 4.02 -20.74 29.60
CA PRO A 458 5.11 -20.62 28.64
C PRO A 458 5.63 -19.19 28.45
N ILE A 459 4.77 -18.17 28.49
CA ILE A 459 5.21 -16.76 28.44
C ILE A 459 6.08 -16.43 29.66
N ARG A 460 5.64 -16.83 30.86
CA ARG A 460 6.43 -16.63 32.09
C ARG A 460 7.79 -17.32 31.99
N GLN A 461 7.83 -18.56 31.51
CA GLN A 461 9.07 -19.31 31.32
C GLN A 461 10.01 -18.63 30.30
N HIS A 462 9.47 -18.08 29.21
CA HIS A 462 10.26 -17.31 28.23
C HIS A 462 10.91 -16.09 28.90
N ILE A 463 10.16 -15.34 29.69
CA ILE A 463 10.67 -14.18 30.44
C ILE A 463 11.76 -14.61 31.43
N GLU A 464 11.51 -15.66 32.22
CA GLU A 464 12.46 -16.19 33.22
C GLU A 464 13.75 -16.73 32.58
N SER A 465 13.69 -17.20 31.33
CA SER A 465 14.87 -17.66 30.59
C SER A 465 15.82 -16.54 30.14
N GLY A 466 15.44 -15.27 30.34
CA GLY A 466 16.24 -14.11 29.96
C GLY A 466 16.16 -13.74 28.47
N LYS A 467 15.28 -14.37 27.70
CA LYS A 467 15.08 -14.06 26.27
C LYS A 467 14.25 -12.78 26.08
N PRO A 468 14.53 -11.94 25.06
CA PRO A 468 13.79 -10.70 24.82
C PRO A 468 12.28 -10.90 24.75
N PHE A 469 11.54 -10.06 25.50
CA PHE A 469 10.09 -10.02 25.55
C PHE A 469 9.61 -8.58 25.38
N MET A 470 8.66 -8.35 24.47
CA MET A 470 7.97 -7.08 24.31
C MET A 470 6.47 -7.23 24.57
N GLY A 471 5.91 -6.46 25.50
CA GLY A 471 4.46 -6.34 25.70
C GLY A 471 3.91 -5.05 25.11
N ILE A 472 2.82 -5.10 24.33
CA ILE A 472 2.20 -3.90 23.74
C ILE A 472 0.76 -3.76 24.24
N CYS A 473 0.42 -2.59 24.77
CA CYS A 473 -0.88 -2.23 25.35
C CYS A 473 -1.36 -3.27 26.37
N VAL A 474 -2.32 -4.15 26.07
CA VAL A 474 -2.72 -5.21 27.01
C VAL A 474 -1.56 -6.17 27.31
N GLY A 475 -0.58 -6.31 26.40
CA GLY A 475 0.67 -7.02 26.66
C GLY A 475 1.55 -6.38 27.76
N LEU A 476 1.54 -5.05 27.90
CA LEU A 476 2.11 -4.37 29.07
C LEU A 476 1.27 -4.66 30.31
N GLN A 477 -0.05 -4.51 30.19
CA GLN A 477 -0.96 -4.67 31.32
C GLN A 477 -0.92 -6.09 31.89
N ALA A 478 -0.70 -7.10 31.05
CA ALA A 478 -0.53 -8.49 31.44
C ALA A 478 0.65 -8.71 32.40
N LEU A 479 1.66 -7.84 32.44
CA LEU A 479 2.78 -7.96 33.38
C LEU A 479 2.39 -7.64 34.83
N PHE A 480 1.28 -6.92 35.03
CA PHE A 480 0.80 -6.47 36.32
C PHE A 480 -0.07 -7.54 37.00
N SER A 481 -0.53 -7.29 38.23
CA SER A 481 -1.30 -8.28 38.99
C SER A 481 -2.75 -8.41 38.49
N GLY A 482 -3.29 -7.39 37.82
CA GLY A 482 -4.60 -7.42 37.18
C GLY A 482 -5.06 -6.02 36.76
N SER A 483 -6.33 -5.89 36.37
CA SER A 483 -6.95 -4.62 35.98
C SER A 483 -8.29 -4.41 36.69
N GLU A 484 -8.66 -3.15 36.96
CA GLU A 484 -10.01 -2.77 37.37
C GLU A 484 -11.05 -2.98 36.25
N GLU A 485 -10.62 -3.11 35.00
CA GLU A 485 -11.49 -3.43 33.87
C GLU A 485 -12.18 -4.79 34.04
N ASP A 486 -11.45 -5.78 34.56
CA ASP A 486 -12.01 -7.05 34.99
C ASP A 486 -11.35 -7.50 36.30
N PRO A 487 -11.96 -7.18 37.46
CA PRO A 487 -11.38 -7.48 38.75
C PRO A 487 -11.19 -8.97 39.02
N SER A 488 -11.88 -9.85 38.28
CA SER A 488 -11.86 -11.30 38.48
C SER A 488 -10.68 -12.00 37.81
N VAL A 489 -10.11 -11.39 36.77
CA VAL A 489 -9.04 -11.98 35.96
C VAL A 489 -7.67 -11.50 36.44
N PRO A 490 -6.75 -12.40 36.82
CA PRO A 490 -5.39 -12.02 37.19
C PRO A 490 -4.51 -11.79 35.96
N GLY A 491 -3.50 -10.92 36.09
CA GLY A 491 -2.37 -10.85 35.16
C GLY A 491 -1.26 -11.84 35.51
N LEU A 492 -0.11 -11.73 34.86
CA LEU A 492 1.09 -12.52 35.15
C LEU A 492 1.69 -12.20 36.52
N GLY A 493 1.39 -11.03 37.09
CA GLY A 493 1.79 -10.67 38.46
C GLY A 493 3.29 -10.45 38.66
N LEU A 494 4.02 -10.04 37.62
CA LEU A 494 5.43 -9.63 37.77
C LEU A 494 5.57 -8.28 38.48
N ILE A 495 4.55 -7.42 38.38
CA ILE A 495 4.46 -6.14 39.07
C ILE A 495 3.23 -6.18 40.00
N PRO A 496 3.39 -5.99 41.32
CA PRO A 496 2.31 -6.16 42.31
C PRO A 496 1.36 -4.95 42.37
N THR A 497 1.06 -4.33 41.22
CA THR A 497 0.14 -3.19 41.07
C THR A 497 -0.97 -3.58 40.10
N ARG A 498 -2.17 -3.01 40.24
CA ARG A 498 -3.27 -3.20 39.29
C ARG A 498 -3.43 -1.99 38.38
N MET A 499 -3.91 -2.20 37.16
CA MET A 499 -4.37 -1.11 36.29
C MET A 499 -5.60 -0.45 36.87
N GLN A 500 -5.64 0.87 36.86
CA GLN A 500 -6.76 1.69 37.34
C GLN A 500 -7.44 2.39 36.18
N LYS A 501 -8.76 2.58 36.27
CA LYS A 501 -9.47 3.43 35.31
C LYS A 501 -9.05 4.89 35.52
N PHE A 502 -8.82 5.64 34.45
CA PHE A 502 -8.63 7.08 34.57
C PHE A 502 -9.86 7.76 35.17
N ASP A 503 -9.62 8.82 35.93
CA ASP A 503 -10.68 9.71 36.40
C ASP A 503 -11.23 10.55 35.23
N ASP A 504 -12.55 10.62 35.08
CA ASP A 504 -13.24 11.36 34.01
C ASP A 504 -13.80 12.72 34.47
N SER A 505 -13.34 13.20 35.64
CA SER A 505 -13.74 14.49 36.20
C SER A 505 -13.17 15.69 35.42
N ASP A 506 -11.89 15.63 35.02
CA ASP A 506 -11.13 16.73 34.38
C ASP A 506 -10.81 16.49 32.89
N LYS A 507 -11.14 15.33 32.36
CA LYS A 507 -10.81 14.89 30.99
C LYS A 507 -11.76 13.83 30.49
N SER A 508 -11.67 13.53 29.20
CA SER A 508 -12.43 12.44 28.61
C SER A 508 -11.79 11.07 28.86
N VAL A 509 -12.59 10.01 28.91
CA VAL A 509 -12.07 8.62 29.05
C VAL A 509 -12.87 7.74 28.09
N PRO A 510 -12.23 6.96 27.19
CA PRO A 510 -10.80 6.62 27.10
C PRO A 510 -9.86 7.76 26.70
N HIS A 511 -8.59 7.63 27.10
CA HIS A 511 -7.48 8.40 26.57
C HIS A 511 -7.22 7.97 25.11
N ILE A 512 -7.60 8.81 24.15
CA ILE A 512 -7.41 8.57 22.70
C ILE A 512 -6.62 9.72 22.08
N GLY A 513 -5.34 9.49 21.82
CA GLY A 513 -4.50 10.44 21.10
C GLY A 513 -3.02 10.28 21.34
N TRP A 514 -2.26 11.34 21.09
CA TRP A 514 -0.81 11.30 21.05
C TRP A 514 -0.20 11.99 22.26
N ASN A 515 0.56 11.25 23.05
CA ASN A 515 1.16 11.73 24.30
C ASN A 515 2.67 11.44 24.33
N SER A 516 3.38 12.01 25.30
CA SER A 516 4.82 11.82 25.48
C SER A 516 5.14 10.44 26.06
N ALA A 517 6.41 10.01 25.95
CA ALA A 517 6.96 8.93 26.75
C ALA A 517 8.29 9.39 27.36
N LYS A 518 8.23 10.02 28.53
CA LYS A 518 9.36 10.70 29.18
C LYS A 518 10.11 9.77 30.12
N ASN A 519 11.40 9.58 29.85
CA ASN A 519 12.26 8.77 30.71
C ASN A 519 12.42 9.40 32.11
N THR A 520 12.25 8.61 33.17
CA THR A 520 12.32 9.04 34.58
C THR A 520 13.73 9.01 35.17
N SER A 521 14.77 8.79 34.34
CA SER A 521 16.17 8.66 34.75
C SER A 521 16.66 9.77 35.70
N PRO A 522 17.56 9.46 36.65
CA PRO A 522 18.04 10.43 37.64
C PRO A 522 18.66 11.68 36.99
N ALA A 523 18.42 12.86 37.58
CA ALA A 523 18.87 14.15 37.06
C ALA A 523 20.39 14.25 36.83
N ASP A 524 21.19 13.44 37.53
CA ASP A 524 22.65 13.41 37.45
C ASP A 524 23.20 12.47 36.35
N SER A 525 22.32 11.76 35.62
CA SER A 525 22.71 10.88 34.52
C SER A 525 22.67 11.60 33.17
N LYS A 526 23.59 11.25 32.25
CA LYS A 526 23.56 11.80 30.88
C LYS A 526 22.20 11.43 30.23
N PRO A 527 21.53 12.35 29.52
CA PRO A 527 20.24 12.07 28.91
C PRO A 527 20.38 10.92 27.90
N GLN A 528 19.66 9.83 28.15
CA GLN A 528 19.61 8.65 27.30
C GLN A 528 18.16 8.32 26.96
N SER A 529 17.96 7.94 25.70
CA SER A 529 16.73 7.28 25.26
C SER A 529 16.74 5.84 25.76
N PHE A 530 15.55 5.33 26.01
CA PHE A 530 15.31 3.95 26.37
C PHE A 530 14.51 3.30 25.23
N TYR A 531 15.04 2.26 24.58
CA TYR A 531 14.50 1.63 23.36
C TYR A 531 14.01 2.63 22.29
N GLY A 532 14.83 3.63 21.98
CA GLY A 532 14.52 4.64 20.96
C GLY A 532 13.43 5.65 21.35
N LEU A 533 12.99 5.66 22.61
CA LEU A 533 12.04 6.64 23.11
C LEU A 533 12.69 8.02 23.23
N LYS A 534 12.21 8.96 22.42
CA LYS A 534 12.64 10.36 22.44
C LYS A 534 11.64 11.23 23.20
N PRO A 535 12.11 12.16 24.07
CA PRO A 535 11.24 13.13 24.73
C PRO A 535 10.51 14.08 23.76
N SER A 536 11.11 14.35 22.59
CA SER A 536 10.55 15.18 21.53
C SER A 536 9.41 14.51 20.75
N SER A 537 9.40 13.18 20.69
CA SER A 537 8.40 12.40 19.94
C SER A 537 7.09 12.25 20.71
N LYS A 538 6.02 11.98 19.96
CA LYS A 538 4.71 11.63 20.50
C LYS A 538 4.32 10.21 20.06
N TYR A 539 3.63 9.49 20.94
CA TYR A 539 3.22 8.10 20.75
C TYR A 539 1.71 7.98 20.92
N TYR A 540 1.09 7.04 20.21
CA TYR A 540 -0.37 6.90 20.17
C TYR A 540 -0.88 5.99 21.30
N TYR A 541 -1.66 6.57 22.20
CA TYR A 541 -2.33 5.92 23.32
C TYR A 541 -3.84 5.81 23.04
N VAL A 542 -4.42 4.65 23.38
CA VAL A 542 -5.83 4.35 23.14
C VAL A 542 -6.36 3.38 24.21
N HIS A 543 -6.63 3.90 25.42
CA HIS A 543 -6.97 3.08 26.60
C HIS A 543 -7.79 3.84 27.66
N SER A 544 -8.63 3.11 28.40
CA SER A 544 -9.35 3.64 29.58
C SER A 544 -8.62 3.39 30.89
N TYR A 545 -7.73 2.39 30.91
CA TYR A 545 -7.06 1.88 32.11
C TYR A 545 -5.55 2.01 31.97
N ALA A 546 -4.87 2.39 33.05
CA ALA A 546 -3.42 2.54 33.09
C ALA A 546 -2.85 2.23 34.47
N ALA A 547 -1.56 1.95 34.54
CA ALA A 547 -0.86 1.86 35.82
C ALA A 547 -0.47 3.28 36.28
N PRO A 548 -0.93 3.73 37.45
CA PRO A 548 -0.50 5.01 38.01
C PRO A 548 1.01 4.97 38.27
N TYR A 549 1.70 6.09 38.02
CA TYR A 549 3.12 6.18 38.27
C TYR A 549 3.40 6.75 39.67
N GLN A 550 4.30 6.09 40.41
CA GLN A 550 4.84 6.61 41.67
C GLN A 550 6.36 6.64 41.58
N ARG A 551 6.91 7.84 41.69
CA ARG A 551 8.34 8.09 41.52
C ARG A 551 9.18 7.30 42.52
N GLY A 552 10.15 6.53 42.02
CA GLY A 552 11.12 5.79 42.82
C GLY A 552 10.67 4.40 43.26
N VAL A 553 9.39 4.04 43.10
CA VAL A 553 8.89 2.72 43.50
C VAL A 553 9.41 1.64 42.55
N LEU A 554 9.09 1.73 41.26
CA LEU A 554 9.54 0.76 40.26
C LEU A 554 11.04 0.86 40.01
N GLU A 555 11.61 2.06 40.05
CA GLU A 555 13.05 2.26 39.90
C GLU A 555 13.85 1.57 41.02
N SER A 556 13.32 1.53 42.25
CA SER A 556 13.96 0.81 43.37
C SER A 556 14.02 -0.71 43.16
N GLU A 557 13.13 -1.25 42.33
CA GLU A 557 13.11 -2.66 41.89
C GLU A 557 13.89 -2.91 40.59
N GLY A 558 14.62 -1.89 40.10
CA GLY A 558 15.46 -1.98 38.90
C GLY A 558 14.72 -1.79 37.58
N TRP A 559 13.47 -1.29 37.58
CA TRP A 559 12.78 -0.93 36.35
C TRP A 559 13.23 0.43 35.82
N THR A 560 13.40 0.52 34.51
CA THR A 560 13.41 1.79 33.78
C THR A 560 11.98 2.13 33.38
N VAL A 561 11.54 3.36 33.63
CA VAL A 561 10.16 3.79 33.37
C VAL A 561 10.17 4.99 32.43
N ALA A 562 9.23 5.00 31.48
CA ALA A 562 8.86 6.19 30.74
C ALA A 562 7.41 6.55 31.06
N THR A 563 7.16 7.81 31.43
CA THR A 563 5.84 8.30 31.87
C THR A 563 5.18 9.20 30.86
N ALA A 564 3.88 9.37 31.03
CA ALA A 564 3.05 10.33 30.32
C ALA A 564 2.05 10.95 31.30
N THR A 565 1.56 12.14 30.99
CA THR A 565 0.54 12.82 31.81
C THR A 565 -0.75 12.97 31.01
N TYR A 566 -1.87 12.57 31.61
CA TYR A 566 -3.21 12.77 31.05
C TYR A 566 -4.11 13.47 32.06
N GLY A 567 -4.49 14.72 31.75
CA GLY A 567 -5.06 15.65 32.74
C GLY A 567 -4.15 15.81 33.94
N SER A 568 -4.68 15.57 35.13
CA SER A 568 -3.91 15.60 36.39
C SER A 568 -3.18 14.30 36.74
N GLU A 569 -3.35 13.22 35.97
CA GLU A 569 -2.80 11.90 36.29
C GLU A 569 -1.51 11.60 35.52
N GLU A 570 -0.45 11.23 36.23
CA GLU A 570 0.78 10.69 35.64
C GLU A 570 0.74 9.16 35.68
N PHE A 571 1.03 8.53 34.53
CA PHE A 571 0.92 7.10 34.37
C PHE A 571 2.11 6.51 33.61
N ILE A 572 2.22 5.19 33.68
CA ILE A 572 3.28 4.43 33.03
C ILE A 572 3.01 4.32 31.52
N GLY A 573 3.85 4.95 30.72
CA GLY A 573 3.81 4.89 29.26
C GLY A 573 4.62 3.74 28.67
N ALA A 574 5.78 3.43 29.26
CA ALA A 574 6.58 2.25 28.94
C ALA A 574 7.44 1.84 30.14
N ILE A 575 7.86 0.57 30.17
CA ILE A 575 8.74 0.01 31.20
C ILE A 575 9.75 -0.95 30.60
N GLY A 576 10.86 -1.16 31.29
CA GLY A 576 11.61 -2.40 31.12
C GLY A 576 12.62 -2.69 32.20
N ARG A 577 13.02 -3.96 32.24
CA ARG A 577 13.92 -4.54 33.25
C ARG A 577 14.54 -5.80 32.66
N GLY A 578 15.88 -5.85 32.58
CA GLY A 578 16.57 -6.96 31.94
C GLY A 578 16.11 -7.17 30.49
N ASN A 579 15.53 -8.33 30.21
CA ASN A 579 15.02 -8.75 28.90
C ASN A 579 13.58 -8.30 28.59
N ILE A 580 12.91 -7.63 29.54
CA ILE A 580 11.53 -7.18 29.41
C ILE A 580 11.52 -5.74 28.91
N PHE A 581 10.74 -5.50 27.86
CA PHE A 581 10.30 -4.17 27.43
C PHE A 581 8.78 -4.19 27.25
N ALA A 582 8.09 -3.11 27.61
CA ALA A 582 6.66 -3.03 27.35
C ALA A 582 6.20 -1.58 27.18
N THR A 583 5.19 -1.37 26.35
CA THR A 583 4.62 -0.04 26.05
C THR A 583 3.11 -0.06 26.25
N GLN A 584 2.56 0.99 26.88
CA GLN A 584 1.12 1.20 26.99
C GLN A 584 0.56 1.78 25.67
N PHE A 585 1.36 2.58 24.98
CA PHE A 585 1.06 3.05 23.62
C PHE A 585 1.31 1.94 22.58
N HIS A 586 0.76 2.14 21.39
CA HIS A 586 0.92 1.28 20.22
C HIS A 586 2.05 1.79 19.32
N PRO A 587 3.28 1.23 19.36
CA PRO A 587 4.36 1.69 18.52
C PRO A 587 4.06 1.52 17.02
N GLU A 588 3.36 0.46 16.61
CA GLU A 588 2.91 0.24 15.24
C GLU A 588 1.89 1.28 14.74
N LYS A 589 1.33 2.08 15.66
CA LYS A 589 0.41 3.20 15.37
C LYS A 589 1.02 4.57 15.69
N SER A 590 2.29 4.61 16.06
CA SER A 590 2.99 5.84 16.48
C SER A 590 3.88 6.44 15.37
N GLY A 591 3.59 6.13 14.10
CA GLY A 591 4.39 6.60 12.96
C GLY A 591 5.86 6.16 13.04
N GLN A 592 6.77 7.00 12.55
CA GLN A 592 8.20 6.69 12.59
C GLN A 592 8.76 6.60 14.02
N ALA A 593 8.19 7.33 14.97
CA ALA A 593 8.60 7.26 16.37
C ALA A 593 8.42 5.84 16.93
N GLY A 594 7.28 5.22 16.65
CA GLY A 594 7.05 3.84 17.08
C GLY A 594 7.76 2.78 16.26
N LEU A 595 7.95 2.98 14.94
CA LEU A 595 8.83 2.10 14.14
C LEU A 595 10.25 2.06 14.70
N ARG A 596 10.78 3.22 15.11
CA ARG A 596 12.07 3.31 15.79
C ARG A 596 12.08 2.53 17.11
N THR A 597 11.00 2.61 17.90
CA THR A 597 10.86 1.84 19.15
C THR A 597 10.87 0.33 18.90
N ILE A 598 10.11 -0.15 17.91
CA ILE A 598 10.09 -1.57 17.52
C ILE A 598 11.49 -2.02 17.07
N LYS A 599 12.13 -1.22 16.19
CA LYS A 599 13.48 -1.51 15.72
C LYS A 599 14.50 -1.58 16.85
N ALA A 600 14.45 -0.62 17.79
CA ALA A 600 15.36 -0.60 18.93
C ALA A 600 15.22 -1.85 19.81
N PHE A 601 13.99 -2.32 20.06
CA PHE A 601 13.76 -3.59 20.75
C PHE A 601 14.32 -4.78 19.96
N LEU A 602 14.01 -4.87 18.67
CA LEU A 602 14.42 -5.99 17.82
C LEU A 602 15.94 -6.06 17.62
N ASP A 603 16.63 -4.92 17.59
CA ASP A 603 18.08 -4.81 17.49
C ASP A 603 18.79 -4.99 18.86
N GLY A 604 18.04 -5.05 19.97
CA GLY A 604 18.60 -5.11 21.33
C GLY A 604 19.23 -3.79 21.79
N GLN A 605 18.86 -2.66 21.19
CA GLN A 605 19.36 -1.34 21.52
C GLN A 605 18.58 -0.72 22.68
N GLN A 606 18.93 -1.13 23.91
CA GLN A 606 18.22 -0.70 25.11
C GLN A 606 18.43 0.78 25.44
N PHE A 607 19.66 1.30 25.35
CA PHE A 607 19.97 2.69 25.67
C PHE A 607 20.75 3.34 24.53
N GLN A 608 20.38 4.57 24.18
CA GLN A 608 21.09 5.37 23.19
C GLN A 608 21.24 6.81 23.71
N PRO A 609 22.40 7.48 23.51
CA PRO A 609 22.57 8.88 23.92
C PRO A 609 21.59 9.80 23.17
N LEU A 610 21.03 10.78 23.87
CA LEU A 610 20.18 11.84 23.28
C LEU A 610 21.02 13.08 23.00
N ASP A 611 20.75 13.75 21.88
CA ASP A 611 21.34 15.06 21.58
C ASP A 611 20.71 16.15 22.46
N GLU A 612 21.47 17.20 22.80
CA GLU A 612 20.99 18.31 23.64
C GLU A 612 19.73 19.00 23.08
N LYS A 613 19.58 19.03 21.74
CA LYS A 613 18.37 19.58 21.08
C LYS A 613 17.11 18.73 21.30
N GLU A 614 17.25 17.43 21.55
CA GLU A 614 16.12 16.50 21.75
C GLU A 614 15.57 16.51 23.19
N THR A 615 16.21 17.27 24.09
CA THR A 615 15.83 17.35 25.51
C THR A 615 14.76 18.40 25.83
N LYS A 616 14.51 19.35 24.92
CA LYS A 616 13.46 20.37 25.10
C LYS A 616 12.14 19.83 24.54
N ASN A 617 11.16 19.52 25.39
CA ASN A 617 9.80 19.32 24.90
C ASN A 617 8.70 19.59 25.94
N VAL A 618 7.51 19.93 25.43
CA VAL A 618 6.30 20.16 26.20
C VAL A 618 5.55 18.82 26.39
N ASP A 619 5.21 18.52 27.64
CA ASP A 619 4.43 17.34 27.95
C ASP A 619 2.98 17.45 27.47
N GLY A 620 2.33 16.30 27.36
CA GLY A 620 0.88 16.23 27.28
C GLY A 620 0.37 15.81 25.91
N LEU A 621 -0.95 15.72 25.89
CA LEU A 621 -1.77 15.28 24.77
C LEU A 621 -1.79 16.34 23.67
N THR A 622 -1.50 15.93 22.44
CA THR A 622 -1.59 16.82 21.28
C THR A 622 -3.02 17.05 20.83
N ARG A 623 -3.30 18.19 20.18
CA ARG A 623 -4.53 18.38 19.39
C ARG A 623 -4.52 17.47 18.18
N ARG A 624 -5.41 16.48 18.17
CA ARG A 624 -5.49 15.44 17.13
C ARG A 624 -6.19 15.96 15.89
N VAL A 625 -5.51 15.89 14.75
CA VAL A 625 -6.04 16.27 13.43
C VAL A 625 -6.30 15.02 12.60
N ILE A 626 -7.58 14.77 12.31
CA ILE A 626 -8.04 13.57 11.60
C ILE A 626 -8.29 13.92 10.13
N ALA A 627 -7.74 13.11 9.22
CA ALA A 627 -8.05 13.20 7.79
C ALA A 627 -9.08 12.14 7.42
N CYS A 628 -10.20 12.55 6.85
CA CYS A 628 -11.29 11.66 6.46
C CYS A 628 -11.37 11.54 4.94
N LEU A 629 -11.72 10.37 4.42
CA LEU A 629 -12.04 10.14 3.01
C LEU A 629 -13.30 9.31 2.79
N ASP A 630 -14.12 9.76 1.85
CA ASP A 630 -15.25 9.02 1.31
C ASP A 630 -14.78 8.01 0.27
N VAL A 631 -15.14 6.74 0.43
CA VAL A 631 -14.89 5.70 -0.58
C VAL A 631 -16.19 5.34 -1.29
N ARG A 632 -16.23 5.55 -2.62
CA ARG A 632 -17.35 5.17 -3.50
C ARG A 632 -16.89 4.23 -4.60
N ALA A 633 -17.82 3.44 -5.14
CA ALA A 633 -17.64 2.78 -6.43
C ALA A 633 -18.08 3.74 -7.53
N ASN A 634 -17.22 3.96 -8.54
CA ASN A 634 -17.57 4.69 -9.75
C ASN A 634 -18.43 3.82 -10.70
N ASP A 635 -18.86 4.39 -11.82
CA ASP A 635 -19.72 3.69 -12.79
C ASP A 635 -18.99 2.51 -13.50
N ALA A 636 -17.66 2.45 -13.42
CA ALA A 636 -16.85 1.32 -13.90
C ALA A 636 -16.64 0.23 -12.84
N GLY A 637 -17.13 0.45 -11.61
CA GLY A 637 -16.93 -0.45 -10.46
C GLY A 637 -15.61 -0.24 -9.70
N ASP A 638 -14.78 0.72 -10.09
CA ASP A 638 -13.55 1.05 -9.37
C ASP A 638 -13.85 1.86 -8.11
N LEU A 639 -13.04 1.64 -7.07
CA LEU A 639 -13.15 2.40 -5.83
C LEU A 639 -12.36 3.69 -5.94
N VAL A 640 -13.06 4.80 -5.73
CA VAL A 640 -12.54 6.14 -5.89
C VAL A 640 -12.85 6.98 -4.66
N VAL A 641 -11.99 7.96 -4.40
CA VAL A 641 -12.27 9.02 -3.44
C VAL A 641 -13.11 10.10 -4.11
N THR A 642 -14.21 10.49 -3.48
CA THR A 642 -15.17 11.47 -4.03
C THR A 642 -15.23 12.74 -3.20
N LYS A 643 -15.78 13.81 -3.80
CA LYS A 643 -15.99 15.09 -3.13
C LYS A 643 -17.08 14.93 -2.04
N GLY A 644 -16.70 15.09 -0.77
CA GLY A 644 -17.61 15.15 0.37
C GLY A 644 -18.33 16.50 0.48
N ASP A 645 -18.96 16.95 -0.60
CA ASP A 645 -19.79 18.17 -0.56
C ASP A 645 -21.27 17.75 -0.54
N GLN A 646 -21.90 17.89 0.63
CA GLN A 646 -23.30 17.62 0.96
C GLN A 646 -23.74 16.15 0.94
N TYR A 647 -24.57 15.78 1.92
CA TYR A 647 -25.21 14.46 2.08
C TYR A 647 -26.11 14.02 0.90
N ASP A 648 -26.36 14.91 -0.06
CA ASP A 648 -27.33 14.73 -1.14
C ASP A 648 -26.72 14.95 -2.53
N VAL A 649 -26.17 13.88 -3.12
CA VAL A 649 -25.58 13.94 -4.48
C VAL A 649 -26.22 12.94 -5.46
N ARG A 650 -27.25 12.17 -5.07
CA ARG A 650 -27.97 11.28 -6.00
C ARG A 650 -29.44 11.09 -5.63
N GLU A 651 -30.30 11.97 -6.15
CA GLU A 651 -31.54 11.63 -6.87
C GLU A 651 -32.18 12.90 -7.46
N LYS A 652 -31.76 13.30 -8.66
CA LYS A 652 -32.68 14.00 -9.57
C LYS A 652 -33.27 12.94 -10.49
N SER A 653 -34.50 12.52 -10.19
CA SER A 653 -35.34 11.73 -11.08
C SER A 653 -35.62 12.55 -12.36
N GLY A 654 -34.83 12.30 -13.40
CA GLY A 654 -34.97 12.94 -14.70
C GLY A 654 -33.86 12.49 -15.65
N VAL A 655 -34.20 12.35 -16.92
CA VAL A 655 -33.36 11.77 -18.00
C VAL A 655 -32.13 12.64 -18.37
N ASP A 656 -31.80 13.65 -17.57
CA ASP A 656 -30.71 14.62 -17.80
C ASP A 656 -29.69 14.72 -16.64
N ALA A 657 -29.40 13.64 -15.92
CA ALA A 657 -28.42 13.63 -14.82
C ALA A 657 -27.05 13.03 -15.22
N GLY A 658 -26.38 13.62 -16.21
CA GLY A 658 -25.03 13.25 -16.65
C GLY A 658 -23.89 13.74 -15.75
N GLY A 659 -23.96 13.52 -14.43
CA GLY A 659 -22.91 13.92 -13.48
C GLY A 659 -21.88 12.83 -13.23
N GLN A 660 -20.76 12.82 -13.97
CA GLN A 660 -19.65 11.89 -13.72
C GLN A 660 -19.07 12.07 -12.31
N VAL A 661 -18.89 10.96 -11.58
CA VAL A 661 -18.20 10.94 -10.27
C VAL A 661 -16.75 11.39 -10.50
N ARG A 662 -16.37 12.57 -9.98
CA ARG A 662 -14.98 13.06 -10.08
C ARG A 662 -14.07 12.20 -9.20
N ASN A 663 -13.17 11.46 -9.84
CA ASN A 663 -12.15 10.64 -9.18
C ASN A 663 -11.01 11.52 -8.66
N LEU A 664 -10.85 11.61 -7.34
CA LEU A 664 -9.79 12.39 -6.68
C LEU A 664 -8.53 11.56 -6.37
N GLY A 665 -8.53 10.27 -6.74
CA GLY A 665 -7.44 9.34 -6.49
C GLY A 665 -7.93 8.01 -5.93
N LYS A 666 -7.00 7.05 -5.81
CA LYS A 666 -7.26 5.76 -5.15
C LYS A 666 -7.24 5.94 -3.63
N PRO A 667 -8.15 5.30 -2.87
CA PRO A 667 -8.22 5.43 -1.41
C PRO A 667 -6.89 5.17 -0.69
N VAL A 668 -6.15 4.14 -1.10
CA VAL A 668 -4.85 3.77 -0.49
C VAL A 668 -3.80 4.86 -0.68
N ASP A 669 -3.66 5.39 -1.90
CA ASP A 669 -2.68 6.44 -2.21
C ASP A 669 -3.00 7.73 -1.45
N MET A 670 -4.29 8.06 -1.33
CA MET A 670 -4.74 9.24 -0.58
C MET A 670 -4.49 9.09 0.92
N ALA A 671 -4.80 7.93 1.50
CA ALA A 671 -4.51 7.66 2.91
C ALA A 671 -3.02 7.75 3.22
N LYS A 672 -2.17 7.20 2.33
CA LYS A 672 -0.71 7.35 2.42
C LYS A 672 -0.27 8.81 2.36
N LYS A 673 -0.83 9.59 1.44
CA LYS A 673 -0.56 11.03 1.33
C LYS A 673 -0.94 11.76 2.63
N TYR A 674 -2.08 11.45 3.24
CA TYR A 674 -2.46 12.05 4.53
C TYR A 674 -1.52 11.71 5.66
N TYR A 675 -1.11 10.45 5.75
CA TYR A 675 -0.11 10.01 6.71
C TYR A 675 1.22 10.78 6.55
N GLU A 676 1.73 10.88 5.33
CA GLU A 676 2.98 11.60 5.01
C GLU A 676 2.86 13.12 5.21
N GLN A 677 1.65 13.67 5.11
CA GLN A 677 1.34 15.06 5.47
C GLN A 677 1.13 15.26 6.98
N GLY A 678 1.29 14.22 7.79
CA GLY A 678 1.21 14.31 9.24
C GLY A 678 -0.17 14.08 9.83
N ALA A 679 -1.13 13.47 9.13
CA ALA A 679 -2.39 13.03 9.75
C ALA A 679 -2.14 12.19 11.00
N ASP A 680 -2.91 12.48 12.06
CA ASP A 680 -2.84 11.72 13.32
C ASP A 680 -3.68 10.46 13.29
N GLU A 681 -4.66 10.42 12.38
CA GLU A 681 -5.60 9.33 12.16
C GLU A 681 -6.19 9.49 10.76
N VAL A 682 -6.49 8.37 10.10
CA VAL A 682 -7.17 8.35 8.80
C VAL A 682 -8.52 7.63 8.93
N THR A 683 -9.60 8.34 8.61
CA THR A 683 -10.97 7.79 8.63
C THR A 683 -11.44 7.49 7.22
N PHE A 684 -11.96 6.29 7.02
CA PHE A 684 -12.61 5.85 5.79
C PHE A 684 -14.12 5.81 6.01
N LEU A 685 -14.87 6.57 5.23
CA LEU A 685 -16.33 6.47 5.19
C LEU A 685 -16.71 5.60 3.99
N ASN A 686 -17.08 4.36 4.30
CA ASN A 686 -17.58 3.39 3.35
C ASN A 686 -19.05 3.65 3.02
N ILE A 687 -19.26 4.36 1.91
CA ILE A 687 -20.59 4.69 1.37
C ILE A 687 -20.90 3.89 0.11
N THR A 688 -20.16 2.80 -0.10
CA THR A 688 -20.44 1.84 -1.17
C THR A 688 -21.57 0.89 -0.78
N SER A 689 -22.35 0.46 -1.77
CA SER A 689 -23.37 -0.56 -1.61
C SER A 689 -22.89 -1.85 -2.25
N PHE A 690 -22.25 -2.73 -1.48
CA PHE A 690 -21.81 -4.05 -1.95
C PHE A 690 -22.87 -5.14 -1.78
N ARG A 691 -24.14 -4.84 -2.06
CA ARG A 691 -25.29 -5.74 -1.80
C ARG A 691 -25.18 -7.15 -2.42
N ASN A 692 -24.34 -7.30 -3.45
CA ASN A 692 -24.14 -8.58 -4.16
C ASN A 692 -22.68 -9.08 -4.10
N CYS A 693 -21.89 -8.63 -3.12
CA CYS A 693 -20.51 -9.09 -2.91
C CYS A 693 -20.45 -9.90 -1.60
N PRO A 694 -19.81 -11.09 -1.59
CA PRO A 694 -19.53 -11.78 -0.35
C PRO A 694 -18.80 -10.87 0.65
N LEU A 695 -19.15 -10.94 1.92
CA LEU A 695 -18.56 -10.10 2.97
C LEU A 695 -17.03 -10.23 3.01
N ALA A 696 -16.52 -11.46 2.88
CA ALA A 696 -15.09 -11.76 2.86
C ALA A 696 -14.33 -11.10 1.71
N ASP A 697 -15.02 -10.82 0.61
CA ASP A 697 -14.49 -10.22 -0.61
C ASP A 697 -14.78 -8.72 -0.69
N THR A 698 -15.34 -8.13 0.37
CA THR A 698 -15.65 -6.70 0.42
C THR A 698 -14.38 -5.90 0.11
N PRO A 699 -14.36 -5.10 -0.98
CA PRO A 699 -13.14 -4.42 -1.39
C PRO A 699 -12.55 -3.44 -0.36
N MET A 700 -13.37 -2.94 0.57
CA MET A 700 -12.89 -2.13 1.69
C MET A 700 -11.93 -2.87 2.62
N LEU A 701 -12.08 -4.19 2.77
CA LEU A 701 -11.12 -5.00 3.54
C LEU A 701 -9.75 -4.97 2.87
N GLU A 702 -9.69 -5.08 1.55
CA GLU A 702 -8.44 -5.00 0.79
C GLU A 702 -7.83 -3.59 0.82
N ILE A 703 -8.66 -2.54 0.77
CA ILE A 703 -8.19 -1.15 0.94
C ILE A 703 -7.50 -0.99 2.29
N LEU A 704 -8.09 -1.49 3.38
CA LEU A 704 -7.48 -1.41 4.70
C LEU A 704 -6.18 -2.23 4.77
N ARG A 705 -6.15 -3.43 4.16
CA ARG A 705 -4.94 -4.28 4.14
C ARG A 705 -3.78 -3.54 3.50
N ARG A 706 -3.98 -3.02 2.29
CA ARG A 706 -2.96 -2.24 1.56
C ARG A 706 -2.61 -0.93 2.23
N THR A 707 -3.58 -0.24 2.83
CA THR A 707 -3.30 1.00 3.58
C THR A 707 -2.37 0.71 4.76
N SER A 708 -2.65 -0.36 5.52
CA SER A 708 -1.87 -0.73 6.70
C SER A 708 -0.42 -1.13 6.41
N GLU A 709 -0.06 -1.43 5.15
CA GLU A 709 1.32 -1.75 4.73
C GLU A 709 2.25 -0.54 4.80
N SER A 710 1.70 0.68 4.74
CA SER A 710 2.49 1.92 4.68
C SER A 710 2.03 3.03 5.61
N VAL A 711 0.82 2.93 6.16
CA VAL A 711 0.22 3.93 7.06
C VAL A 711 0.25 3.41 8.50
N PHE A 712 1.20 3.94 9.28
CA PHE A 712 1.44 3.55 10.67
C PHE A 712 0.81 4.54 11.66
N VAL A 713 -0.44 4.91 11.39
CA VAL A 713 -1.32 5.69 12.29
C VAL A 713 -2.68 4.96 12.40
N PRO A 714 -3.53 5.33 13.37
CA PRO A 714 -4.86 4.74 13.52
C PRO A 714 -5.72 4.87 12.26
N LEU A 715 -6.39 3.77 11.90
CA LEU A 715 -7.34 3.69 10.80
C LEU A 715 -8.75 3.47 11.35
N THR A 716 -9.66 4.39 11.07
CA THR A 716 -11.08 4.27 11.45
C THR A 716 -11.91 3.93 10.22
N ILE A 717 -12.82 2.97 10.33
CA ILE A 717 -13.74 2.59 9.24
C ILE A 717 -15.19 2.80 9.65
N GLY A 718 -15.93 3.63 8.93
CA GLY A 718 -17.37 3.81 9.09
C GLY A 718 -18.15 3.28 7.91
N GLY A 719 -19.35 2.76 8.16
CA GLY A 719 -20.27 2.28 7.12
C GLY A 719 -20.24 0.77 6.90
N GLY A 720 -21.40 0.12 7.10
CA GLY A 720 -21.58 -1.32 6.92
C GLY A 720 -21.28 -2.19 8.14
N ILE A 721 -21.03 -1.61 9.31
CA ILE A 721 -20.78 -2.33 10.57
C ILE A 721 -22.11 -2.60 11.29
N ARG A 722 -22.72 -3.73 11.00
CA ARG A 722 -24.02 -4.15 11.55
C ARG A 722 -24.24 -5.65 11.35
N ASP A 723 -25.25 -6.20 12.02
CA ASP A 723 -25.76 -7.53 11.71
C ASP A 723 -26.21 -7.55 10.24
N THR A 724 -25.77 -8.56 9.50
CA THR A 724 -26.05 -8.66 8.08
C THR A 724 -26.16 -10.10 7.63
N VAL A 725 -26.70 -10.29 6.43
CA VAL A 725 -26.85 -11.59 5.79
C VAL A 725 -25.95 -11.58 4.57
N ASP A 726 -24.98 -12.50 4.54
CA ASP A 726 -24.05 -12.66 3.44
C ASP A 726 -24.78 -13.22 2.19
N THR A 727 -24.14 -13.14 1.04
CA THR A 727 -24.67 -13.57 -0.26
C THR A 727 -25.07 -15.06 -0.33
N ASP A 728 -24.52 -15.89 0.55
CA ASP A 728 -24.85 -17.31 0.69
C ASP A 728 -26.00 -17.58 1.68
N GLY A 729 -26.57 -16.54 2.27
CA GLY A 729 -27.64 -16.62 3.28
C GLY A 729 -27.15 -16.75 4.72
N THR A 730 -25.84 -16.76 4.97
CA THR A 730 -25.27 -16.83 6.32
C THR A 730 -25.50 -15.52 7.06
N THR A 731 -26.10 -15.59 8.25
CA THR A 731 -26.18 -14.43 9.16
C THR A 731 -24.81 -14.19 9.81
N VAL A 732 -24.29 -12.98 9.68
CA VAL A 732 -23.01 -12.55 10.26
C VAL A 732 -23.29 -11.42 11.24
N SER A 733 -22.82 -11.57 12.47
CA SER A 733 -23.01 -10.56 13.53
C SER A 733 -22.18 -9.31 13.28
N ALA A 734 -22.60 -8.16 13.83
CA ALA A 734 -21.83 -6.92 13.81
C ALA A 734 -20.43 -7.10 14.41
N LEU A 735 -20.30 -7.94 15.45
CA LEU A 735 -19.03 -8.29 16.06
C LEU A 735 -18.11 -9.03 15.08
N ASP A 736 -18.64 -9.98 14.32
CA ASP A 736 -17.86 -10.71 13.30
C ASP A 736 -17.48 -9.82 12.12
N VAL A 737 -18.38 -8.94 11.69
CA VAL A 737 -18.07 -7.92 10.68
C VAL A 737 -16.94 -7.02 11.17
N ALA A 738 -17.03 -6.48 12.40
CA ALA A 738 -15.98 -5.66 12.99
C ALA A 738 -14.65 -6.42 13.11
N LYS A 739 -14.69 -7.70 13.53
CA LYS A 739 -13.51 -8.59 13.58
C LYS A 739 -12.83 -8.73 12.22
N MET A 740 -13.59 -8.82 11.12
CA MET A 740 -13.03 -8.86 9.76
C MET A 740 -12.34 -7.54 9.38
N TYR A 741 -12.92 -6.40 9.75
CA TYR A 741 -12.33 -5.09 9.55
C TYR A 741 -11.05 -4.88 10.37
N PHE A 742 -11.05 -5.26 11.66
CA PHE A 742 -9.86 -5.19 12.51
C PHE A 742 -8.72 -6.06 11.98
N LYS A 743 -9.00 -7.31 11.60
CA LYS A 743 -8.02 -8.21 10.97
C LYS A 743 -7.47 -7.68 9.64
N SER A 744 -8.23 -6.81 8.98
CA SER A 744 -7.85 -6.22 7.70
C SER A 744 -7.07 -4.92 7.85
N GLY A 745 -6.96 -4.34 9.05
CA GLY A 745 -6.11 -3.16 9.29
C GLY A 745 -6.80 -2.02 10.02
N ALA A 746 -8.12 -2.06 10.22
CA ALA A 746 -8.83 -1.05 11.01
C ALA A 746 -8.45 -1.14 12.50
N ASP A 747 -8.44 -0.03 13.20
CA ASP A 747 -8.25 0.06 14.65
C ASP A 747 -9.55 0.42 15.37
N LYS A 748 -10.43 1.16 14.68
CA LYS A 748 -11.73 1.60 15.17
C LYS A 748 -12.81 1.38 14.11
N VAL A 749 -14.01 1.04 14.57
CA VAL A 749 -15.21 0.95 13.73
C VAL A 749 -16.19 2.04 14.11
N SER A 750 -16.81 2.67 13.10
CA SER A 750 -17.80 3.71 13.29
C SER A 750 -19.22 3.21 12.99
N ILE A 751 -20.11 3.38 13.96
CA ILE A 751 -21.52 3.00 13.92
C ILE A 751 -22.37 4.26 13.73
N GLY A 752 -23.22 4.27 12.70
CA GLY A 752 -24.10 5.41 12.37
C GLY A 752 -25.56 5.12 12.70
N SER A 753 -26.37 4.81 11.68
CA SER A 753 -27.83 4.65 11.82
C SER A 753 -28.27 3.63 12.87
N GLU A 754 -27.54 2.52 13.04
CA GLU A 754 -27.85 1.51 14.05
C GLU A 754 -27.71 2.05 15.48
N ALA A 755 -26.89 3.08 15.71
CA ALA A 755 -26.73 3.70 17.03
C ALA A 755 -28.01 4.45 17.44
N VAL A 756 -28.69 5.10 16.50
CA VAL A 756 -29.96 5.80 16.77
C VAL A 756 -31.06 4.80 17.10
N ILE A 757 -31.15 3.70 16.33
CA ILE A 757 -32.12 2.62 16.58
C ILE A 757 -31.86 1.98 17.95
N ALA A 758 -30.60 1.70 18.27
CA ALA A 758 -30.21 1.18 19.58
C ALA A 758 -30.59 2.14 20.73
N ALA A 759 -30.43 3.45 20.54
CA ALA A 759 -30.84 4.45 21.53
C ALA A 759 -32.36 4.50 21.73
N GLU A 760 -33.14 4.40 20.66
CA GLU A 760 -34.61 4.28 20.74
C GLU A 760 -35.02 3.05 21.57
N GLU A 761 -34.40 1.90 21.30
CA GLU A 761 -34.64 0.66 22.05
C GLU A 761 -34.23 0.78 23.53
N TYR A 762 -33.11 1.44 23.81
CA TYR A 762 -32.62 1.68 25.16
C TYR A 762 -33.59 2.51 26.00
N TYR A 763 -34.10 3.61 25.45
CA TYR A 763 -35.10 4.44 26.15
C TYR A 763 -36.46 3.73 26.25
N ALA A 764 -36.88 3.00 25.22
CA ALA A 764 -38.10 2.19 25.26
C ALA A 764 -38.02 1.09 26.34
N ALA A 765 -36.82 0.56 26.61
CA ALA A 765 -36.55 -0.41 27.67
C ALA A 765 -36.40 0.22 29.08
N GLY A 766 -36.56 1.54 29.21
CA GLY A 766 -36.38 2.26 30.47
C GLY A 766 -34.91 2.35 30.88
N GLU A 767 -34.04 2.73 29.94
CA GLU A 767 -32.60 2.95 30.12
C GLU A 767 -31.83 1.68 30.52
N LYS A 768 -32.28 0.53 30.00
CA LYS A 768 -31.65 -0.78 30.26
C LYS A 768 -30.83 -1.24 29.06
N LEU A 769 -29.59 -1.63 29.35
CA LEU A 769 -28.69 -2.25 28.39
C LEU A 769 -29.22 -3.62 27.96
N SER A 770 -29.19 -3.87 26.66
CA SER A 770 -29.69 -5.11 26.06
C SER A 770 -28.64 -6.21 26.05
N GLY A 771 -27.35 -5.82 26.07
CA GLY A 771 -26.19 -6.69 25.86
C GLY A 771 -26.05 -7.21 24.43
N LYS A 772 -26.85 -6.72 23.47
CA LYS A 772 -26.98 -7.29 22.12
C LYS A 772 -26.62 -6.31 21.01
N THR A 773 -26.57 -5.01 21.28
CA THR A 773 -26.28 -4.02 20.25
C THR A 773 -24.86 -4.19 19.72
N ALA A 774 -24.60 -3.69 18.51
CA ALA A 774 -23.26 -3.64 17.95
C ALA A 774 -22.28 -2.88 18.87
N ILE A 775 -22.75 -1.80 19.53
CA ILE A 775 -21.94 -1.01 20.46
C ILE A 775 -21.52 -1.86 21.67
N GLU A 776 -22.48 -2.53 22.32
CA GLU A 776 -22.24 -3.36 23.51
C GLU A 776 -21.34 -4.57 23.20
N THR A 777 -21.61 -5.26 22.09
CA THR A 777 -20.88 -6.49 21.74
C THR A 777 -19.45 -6.22 21.27
N ILE A 778 -19.24 -5.17 20.46
CA ILE A 778 -17.90 -4.78 19.99
C ILE A 778 -17.08 -4.18 21.13
N SER A 779 -17.66 -3.29 21.95
CA SER A 779 -16.94 -2.69 23.09
C SER A 779 -16.64 -3.71 24.19
N GLY A 780 -17.50 -4.70 24.41
CA GLY A 780 -17.22 -5.80 25.34
C GLY A 780 -16.04 -6.69 24.91
N ALA A 781 -15.82 -6.85 23.60
CA ALA A 781 -14.70 -7.65 23.09
C ALA A 781 -13.40 -6.83 22.93
N TYR A 782 -13.49 -5.63 22.36
CA TYR A 782 -12.35 -4.82 21.93
C TYR A 782 -12.15 -3.53 22.76
N GLY A 783 -12.91 -3.37 23.85
CA GLY A 783 -12.90 -2.17 24.67
C GLY A 783 -13.67 -1.00 24.03
N LYS A 784 -14.06 -0.03 24.86
CA LYS A 784 -14.82 1.15 24.40
C LYS A 784 -14.09 1.91 23.29
N GLN A 785 -12.76 1.98 23.40
CA GLN A 785 -11.88 2.69 22.49
C GLN A 785 -11.95 2.21 21.03
N ALA A 786 -12.47 1.01 20.77
CA ALA A 786 -12.62 0.47 19.42
C ALA A 786 -13.91 0.92 18.71
N VAL A 787 -14.87 1.50 19.44
CA VAL A 787 -16.19 1.88 18.94
C VAL A 787 -16.35 3.39 18.89
N VAL A 788 -16.48 3.91 17.67
CA VAL A 788 -16.84 5.29 17.38
C VAL A 788 -18.31 5.34 17.00
N VAL A 789 -19.07 6.36 17.45
CA VAL A 789 -20.44 6.58 16.98
C VAL A 789 -20.48 7.85 16.13
N SER A 790 -20.90 7.70 14.87
CA SER A 790 -21.12 8.83 13.96
C SER A 790 -22.51 9.40 14.19
N VAL A 791 -22.58 10.66 14.58
CA VAL A 791 -23.82 11.37 14.88
C VAL A 791 -24.04 12.47 13.85
N ASP A 792 -25.21 12.47 13.23
CA ASP A 792 -25.59 13.40 12.16
C ASP A 792 -26.78 14.27 12.60
N PRO A 793 -26.56 15.26 13.49
CA PRO A 793 -27.59 16.14 14.00
C PRO A 793 -27.92 17.27 13.02
N LYS A 794 -29.18 17.72 13.08
CA LYS A 794 -29.70 18.89 12.38
C LYS A 794 -30.37 19.84 13.37
N ARG A 795 -30.10 21.13 13.27
CA ARG A 795 -30.68 22.15 14.14
C ARG A 795 -32.16 22.35 13.86
N VAL A 796 -32.97 22.35 14.91
CA VAL A 796 -34.42 22.61 14.87
C VAL A 796 -34.73 23.74 15.85
N TYR A 797 -35.30 24.83 15.35
CA TYR A 797 -35.66 25.99 16.16
C TYR A 797 -37.02 25.81 16.82
N VAL A 798 -37.16 26.38 18.01
CA VAL A 798 -38.40 26.46 18.77
C VAL A 798 -38.52 27.84 19.42
N SER A 799 -39.74 28.32 19.62
CA SER A 799 -39.98 29.63 20.20
C SER A 799 -39.62 29.66 21.69
N LYS A 800 -39.86 28.57 22.42
CA LYS A 800 -39.51 28.39 23.83
C LYS A 800 -39.05 26.96 24.13
N PRO A 801 -38.26 26.73 25.19
CA PRO A 801 -37.85 25.39 25.61
C PRO A 801 -39.01 24.42 25.82
N GLU A 802 -40.16 24.90 26.26
CA GLU A 802 -41.33 24.06 26.57
C GLU A 802 -42.11 23.58 25.34
N ASP A 803 -41.79 24.10 24.14
CA ASP A 803 -42.45 23.73 22.89
C ASP A 803 -42.03 22.35 22.37
N THR A 804 -41.02 21.73 23.00
CA THR A 804 -40.51 20.40 22.68
C THR A 804 -40.16 19.64 23.95
N PRO A 805 -40.34 18.29 23.99
CA PRO A 805 -39.84 17.48 25.09
C PRO A 805 -38.31 17.31 25.06
N HIS A 806 -37.65 17.72 23.98
CA HIS A 806 -36.22 17.56 23.75
C HIS A 806 -35.37 18.59 24.47
N HIS A 807 -34.12 18.23 24.74
CA HIS A 807 -33.14 19.16 25.29
C HIS A 807 -32.87 20.33 24.33
N THR A 808 -33.09 21.56 24.80
CA THR A 808 -32.90 22.79 24.02
C THR A 808 -31.77 23.63 24.59
N ILE A 809 -31.11 24.37 23.72
CA ILE A 809 -30.16 25.41 24.08
C ILE A 809 -30.66 26.76 23.60
N LYS A 810 -30.27 27.83 24.30
CA LYS A 810 -30.39 29.19 23.78
C LYS A 810 -29.26 29.44 22.81
N THR A 811 -29.58 29.74 21.56
CA THR A 811 -28.58 29.97 20.51
C THR A 811 -28.26 31.45 20.33
N ALA A 812 -27.00 31.74 20.02
CA ALA A 812 -26.54 33.04 19.57
C ALA A 812 -26.96 33.37 18.11
N TYR A 813 -27.56 32.42 17.39
CA TYR A 813 -27.94 32.54 15.99
C TYR A 813 -29.46 32.35 15.80
N PRO A 814 -30.31 33.35 16.10
CA PRO A 814 -31.74 33.26 15.87
C PRO A 814 -32.08 33.04 14.39
N ASN A 815 -33.14 32.29 14.12
CA ASN A 815 -33.62 32.11 12.75
C ASN A 815 -34.36 33.36 12.23
N SER A 816 -34.86 33.30 10.98
CA SER A 816 -35.62 34.40 10.37
C SER A 816 -36.93 34.75 11.09
N ALA A 817 -37.47 33.83 11.90
CA ALA A 817 -38.65 34.06 12.73
C ALA A 817 -38.31 34.65 14.11
N GLY A 818 -37.03 34.86 14.41
CA GLY A 818 -36.57 35.39 15.69
C GLY A 818 -36.54 34.37 16.83
N GLU A 819 -36.61 33.08 16.52
CA GLU A 819 -36.57 32.02 17.54
C GLU A 819 -35.15 31.89 18.11
N GLU A 820 -35.01 32.08 19.42
CA GLU A 820 -33.73 32.09 20.13
C GLU A 820 -33.37 30.73 20.76
N PHE A 821 -34.25 29.74 20.66
CA PHE A 821 -34.02 28.39 21.20
C PHE A 821 -33.97 27.37 20.07
N CYS A 822 -33.10 26.38 20.23
CA CYS A 822 -33.03 25.26 19.29
C CYS A 822 -32.62 23.97 20.00
N TRP A 823 -32.95 22.84 19.38
CA TRP A 823 -32.43 21.53 19.72
C TRP A 823 -31.83 20.88 18.48
N TYR A 824 -31.09 19.79 18.68
CA TYR A 824 -30.41 19.09 17.58
C TYR A 824 -31.05 17.72 17.37
N GLN A 825 -31.80 17.59 16.27
CA GLN A 825 -32.50 16.38 15.90
C GLN A 825 -31.56 15.40 15.21
N CYS A 826 -31.55 14.15 15.65
CA CYS A 826 -30.73 13.10 15.05
C CYS A 826 -31.33 12.60 13.73
N THR A 827 -30.45 12.14 12.85
CA THR A 827 -30.83 11.55 11.56
C THR A 827 -30.18 10.19 11.35
N ILE A 828 -30.76 9.41 10.44
CA ILE A 828 -30.24 8.13 9.97
C ILE A 828 -30.19 8.09 8.44
N LYS A 829 -29.67 6.97 7.89
CA LYS A 829 -29.51 6.73 6.44
C LYS A 829 -28.71 7.84 5.73
N GLY A 830 -27.69 8.35 6.41
CA GLY A 830 -26.82 9.42 5.93
C GLY A 830 -27.56 10.74 5.78
N GLY A 831 -28.20 11.22 6.86
CA GLY A 831 -28.86 12.53 6.88
C GLY A 831 -30.27 12.59 6.27
N ARG A 832 -30.79 11.50 5.70
CA ARG A 832 -32.01 11.53 4.85
C ARG A 832 -33.31 11.32 5.61
N GLU A 833 -33.24 10.68 6.78
CA GLU A 833 -34.41 10.37 7.60
C GLU A 833 -34.18 10.90 9.00
N THR A 834 -35.04 11.80 9.46
CA THR A 834 -35.03 12.36 10.80
C THR A 834 -35.67 11.39 11.79
N ARG A 835 -35.17 11.38 13.02
CA ARG A 835 -35.77 10.66 14.16
C ARG A 835 -36.25 11.64 15.22
N ASP A 836 -37.26 11.24 15.97
CA ASP A 836 -37.75 11.98 17.14
C ASP A 836 -36.84 11.71 18.34
N MET A 837 -35.59 12.13 18.20
CA MET A 837 -34.48 11.84 19.11
C MET A 837 -33.53 13.03 19.06
N ASP A 838 -33.26 13.63 20.21
CA ASP A 838 -32.27 14.70 20.29
C ASP A 838 -30.85 14.15 20.45
N VAL A 839 -29.87 14.99 20.15
CA VAL A 839 -28.45 14.61 20.22
C VAL A 839 -28.04 14.20 21.64
N TRP A 840 -28.62 14.80 22.68
CA TRP A 840 -28.32 14.50 24.09
C TRP A 840 -28.76 13.09 24.46
N GLN A 841 -29.98 12.72 24.10
CA GLN A 841 -30.52 11.38 24.29
C GLN A 841 -29.62 10.36 23.58
N LEU A 842 -29.26 10.61 22.32
CA LEU A 842 -28.42 9.71 21.56
C LEU A 842 -27.04 9.52 22.22
N VAL A 843 -26.31 10.60 22.50
CA VAL A 843 -24.92 10.50 22.99
C VAL A 843 -24.85 9.84 24.37
N LYS A 844 -25.83 10.09 25.26
CA LYS A 844 -25.91 9.45 26.58
C LYS A 844 -26.20 7.96 26.47
N ALA A 845 -27.14 7.58 25.61
CA ALA A 845 -27.47 6.17 25.38
C ALA A 845 -26.26 5.38 24.85
N VAL A 846 -25.55 5.92 23.85
CA VAL A 846 -24.41 5.20 23.25
C VAL A 846 -23.18 5.17 24.17
N GLU A 847 -22.96 6.20 24.98
CA GLU A 847 -21.92 6.19 26.02
C GLU A 847 -22.21 5.08 27.06
N ALA A 848 -23.48 4.96 27.49
CA ALA A 848 -23.92 3.91 28.40
C ALA A 848 -23.73 2.50 27.79
N MET A 849 -23.99 2.35 26.49
CA MET A 849 -23.76 1.09 25.76
C MET A 849 -22.29 0.73 25.56
N GLY A 850 -21.36 1.67 25.77
CA GLY A 850 -19.92 1.41 25.67
C GLY A 850 -19.23 2.01 24.45
N ALA A 851 -19.82 3.00 23.76
CA ALA A 851 -19.07 3.82 22.81
C ALA A 851 -17.88 4.50 23.50
N GLY A 852 -16.74 4.59 22.81
CA GLY A 852 -15.53 5.23 23.36
C GLY A 852 -15.17 6.54 22.69
N GLU A 853 -15.88 6.95 21.63
CA GLU A 853 -15.65 8.20 20.93
C GLU A 853 -16.89 8.60 20.10
N ILE A 854 -17.22 9.89 20.07
CA ILE A 854 -18.29 10.43 19.21
C ILE A 854 -17.65 11.15 18.03
N LEU A 855 -17.99 10.73 16.81
CA LEU A 855 -17.77 11.50 15.60
C LEU A 855 -18.98 12.41 15.38
N LEU A 856 -18.85 13.67 15.81
CA LEU A 856 -19.94 14.64 15.82
C LEU A 856 -19.93 15.46 14.53
N ASN A 857 -20.76 15.05 13.57
CA ASN A 857 -21.00 15.81 12.35
C ASN A 857 -22.00 16.94 12.62
N SER A 858 -22.20 17.81 11.64
CA SER A 858 -23.26 18.81 11.66
C SER A 858 -23.81 18.96 10.25
N ILE A 859 -25.06 18.56 10.04
CA ILE A 859 -25.71 18.63 8.72
C ILE A 859 -25.74 20.07 8.21
N ASP A 860 -25.94 21.04 9.10
CA ASP A 860 -26.04 22.45 8.75
C ASP A 860 -24.69 23.08 8.38
N LYS A 861 -23.57 22.50 8.83
CA LYS A 861 -22.20 22.97 8.52
C LYS A 861 -21.54 22.16 7.41
N ASP A 862 -22.09 21.02 7.02
CA ASP A 862 -21.44 20.14 6.05
C ASP A 862 -21.23 20.83 4.69
N GLY A 863 -20.00 20.76 4.18
CA GLY A 863 -19.60 21.42 2.94
C GLY A 863 -19.58 22.96 2.95
N SER A 864 -19.98 23.64 4.04
CA SER A 864 -20.13 25.11 4.06
C SER A 864 -18.81 25.89 4.05
N LYS A 865 -17.72 25.27 4.55
CA LYS A 865 -16.41 25.90 4.79
C LYS A 865 -16.47 27.12 5.74
N SER A 866 -17.46 27.16 6.63
CA SER A 866 -17.70 28.27 7.56
C SER A 866 -17.23 27.99 8.99
N GLY A 867 -16.40 26.97 9.20
CA GLY A 867 -16.03 26.47 10.52
C GLY A 867 -17.05 25.52 11.14
N PHE A 868 -16.67 24.88 12.24
CA PHE A 868 -17.46 23.89 12.97
C PHE A 868 -18.65 24.52 13.73
N ASP A 869 -19.63 23.70 14.12
CA ASP A 869 -20.72 24.16 15.01
C ASP A 869 -20.27 24.09 16.48
N LEU A 870 -19.80 25.24 17.00
CA LEU A 870 -19.27 25.34 18.36
C LEU A 870 -20.36 25.15 19.44
N GLU A 871 -21.61 25.55 19.18
CA GLU A 871 -22.72 25.40 20.13
C GLU A 871 -23.06 23.92 20.29
N LEU A 872 -23.16 23.19 19.17
CA LEU A 872 -23.39 21.75 19.16
C LEU A 872 -22.29 21.00 19.91
N ILE A 873 -21.01 21.33 19.65
CA ILE A 873 -19.87 20.66 20.28
C ILE A 873 -19.89 20.88 21.80
N ASN A 874 -20.08 22.12 22.25
CA ASN A 874 -20.14 22.43 23.68
C ASN A 874 -21.34 21.78 24.38
N ASP A 875 -22.50 21.74 23.70
CA ASP A 875 -23.69 21.09 24.21
C ASP A 875 -23.49 19.58 24.38
N VAL A 876 -22.92 18.90 23.38
CA VAL A 876 -22.58 17.47 23.47
C VAL A 876 -21.50 17.20 24.52
N LYS A 877 -20.44 18.02 24.61
CA LYS A 877 -19.40 17.88 25.65
C LYS A 877 -19.95 18.08 27.06
N ALA A 878 -21.05 18.81 27.24
CA ALA A 878 -21.73 18.93 28.52
C ALA A 878 -22.56 17.67 28.88
N ALA A 879 -22.96 16.87 27.89
CA ALA A 879 -23.81 15.70 28.07
C ALA A 879 -23.05 14.42 28.45
N ILE A 880 -21.81 14.26 27.97
CA ILE A 880 -21.04 13.01 28.03
C ILE A 880 -19.58 13.22 28.46
N LYS A 881 -18.92 12.11 28.83
CA LYS A 881 -17.51 12.09 29.29
C LYS A 881 -16.57 11.44 28.28
N ILE A 882 -17.05 10.69 27.29
CA ILE A 882 -16.19 10.15 26.23
C ILE A 882 -15.68 11.23 25.26
N PRO A 883 -14.56 10.99 24.55
CA PRO A 883 -14.02 11.91 23.56
C PRO A 883 -15.01 12.29 22.44
N VAL A 884 -14.95 13.55 21.98
CA VAL A 884 -15.74 14.08 20.86
C VAL A 884 -14.81 14.63 19.78
N ILE A 885 -15.00 14.13 18.56
CA ILE A 885 -14.38 14.62 17.33
C ILE A 885 -15.31 15.66 16.70
N ALA A 886 -14.85 16.90 16.59
CA ALA A 886 -15.52 17.93 15.80
C ALA A 886 -15.40 17.63 14.30
N SER A 887 -16.52 17.51 13.60
CA SER A 887 -16.59 17.24 12.16
C SER A 887 -17.61 18.17 11.49
N SER A 888 -17.51 18.29 10.15
CA SER A 888 -18.33 19.15 9.28
C SER A 888 -18.07 20.67 9.44
N GLY A 889 -17.76 21.35 8.33
CA GLY A 889 -17.63 22.82 8.26
C GLY A 889 -16.22 23.38 8.12
N ALA A 890 -15.16 22.61 8.39
CA ALA A 890 -13.78 23.06 8.24
C ALA A 890 -13.42 23.42 6.78
N GLY A 891 -12.92 24.63 6.58
CA GLY A 891 -12.47 25.17 5.30
C GLY A 891 -11.04 25.70 5.29
N LYS A 892 -10.50 26.10 6.46
CA LYS A 892 -9.16 26.69 6.62
C LYS A 892 -8.52 26.30 7.96
N PRO A 893 -7.19 26.41 8.11
CA PRO A 893 -6.48 26.12 9.37
C PRO A 893 -7.02 26.86 10.59
N ALA A 894 -7.46 28.12 10.42
CA ALA A 894 -8.06 28.90 11.49
C ALA A 894 -9.30 28.24 12.12
N ASP A 895 -10.08 27.47 11.35
CA ASP A 895 -11.27 26.81 11.88
C ASP A 895 -10.91 25.72 12.91
N PHE A 896 -9.74 25.07 12.77
CA PHE A 896 -9.22 24.11 13.74
C PHE A 896 -8.77 24.83 15.03
N ALA A 897 -8.06 25.94 14.89
CA ALA A 897 -7.68 26.75 16.04
C ALA A 897 -8.92 27.27 16.79
N ASP A 898 -9.91 27.77 16.06
CA ASP A 898 -11.14 28.31 16.62
C ASP A 898 -11.91 27.24 17.42
N VAL A 899 -12.04 26.01 16.90
CA VAL A 899 -12.73 24.95 17.63
C VAL A 899 -11.95 24.50 18.88
N PHE A 900 -10.61 24.38 18.81
CA PHE A 900 -9.81 24.00 19.97
C PHE A 900 -9.69 25.10 21.04
N LYS A 901 -9.86 26.37 20.66
CA LYS A 901 -9.89 27.52 21.60
C LYS A 901 -11.22 27.63 22.34
N ASN A 902 -12.32 27.46 21.60
CA ASN A 902 -13.66 27.82 22.09
C ASN A 902 -14.48 26.62 22.56
N THR A 903 -13.91 25.40 22.47
CA THR A 903 -14.56 24.17 22.92
C THR A 903 -13.56 23.25 23.62
N THR A 904 -14.06 22.24 24.31
CA THR A 904 -13.25 21.17 24.92
C THR A 904 -13.18 19.91 24.04
N THR A 905 -13.38 20.04 22.73
CA THR A 905 -13.30 18.92 21.79
C THR A 905 -11.92 18.25 21.82
N ASP A 906 -11.89 16.94 21.65
CA ASP A 906 -10.70 16.11 21.80
C ASP A 906 -9.91 15.98 20.49
N ALA A 907 -10.61 16.08 19.36
CA ALA A 907 -10.04 16.05 18.02
C ALA A 907 -10.89 16.87 17.05
N ALA A 908 -10.30 17.22 15.91
CA ALA A 908 -11.01 17.85 14.80
C ALA A 908 -10.70 17.11 13.49
N LEU A 909 -11.73 16.95 12.66
CA LEU A 909 -11.69 16.18 11.42
C LEU A 909 -11.87 17.10 10.21
N GLY A 910 -10.97 16.96 9.24
CA GLY A 910 -11.08 17.58 7.93
C GLY A 910 -11.22 16.53 6.82
N ALA A 911 -12.06 16.82 5.83
CA ALA A 911 -12.24 15.98 4.64
C ALA A 911 -11.97 16.78 3.37
N GLY A 912 -12.96 17.57 2.93
CA GLY A 912 -12.92 18.28 1.65
C GLY A 912 -11.71 19.20 1.45
N MET A 913 -11.27 19.93 2.47
CA MET A 913 -10.12 20.85 2.36
C MET A 913 -8.81 20.10 2.06
N PHE A 914 -8.63 18.91 2.64
CA PHE A 914 -7.47 18.05 2.38
C PHE A 914 -7.60 17.32 1.03
N HIS A 915 -8.81 16.87 0.66
CA HIS A 915 -9.07 16.24 -0.64
C HIS A 915 -8.77 17.18 -1.82
N ARG A 916 -9.20 18.43 -1.70
CA ARG A 916 -9.03 19.44 -2.74
C ARG A 916 -7.62 20.03 -2.78
N GLY A 917 -6.76 19.68 -1.81
CA GLY A 917 -5.42 20.24 -1.68
C GLY A 917 -5.44 21.74 -1.43
N GLU A 918 -6.52 22.26 -0.83
CA GLU A 918 -6.62 23.67 -0.42
C GLU A 918 -5.65 23.94 0.72
N TYR A 919 -5.55 22.96 1.63
CA TYR A 919 -4.57 22.88 2.69
C TYR A 919 -4.16 21.42 2.88
N THR A 920 -2.98 21.22 3.44
CA THR A 920 -2.45 19.94 3.90
C THR A 920 -2.64 19.81 5.42
N VAL A 921 -2.51 18.60 5.94
CA VAL A 921 -2.53 18.41 7.40
C VAL A 921 -1.35 19.11 8.08
N ALA A 922 -0.18 19.11 7.44
CA ALA A 922 1.00 19.82 7.91
C ALA A 922 0.73 21.32 8.08
N GLU A 923 0.13 21.99 7.09
CA GLU A 923 -0.21 23.42 7.20
C GLU A 923 -1.21 23.73 8.31
N VAL A 924 -2.16 22.82 8.57
CA VAL A 924 -3.07 22.96 9.72
C VAL A 924 -2.29 22.85 11.04
N LYS A 925 -1.37 21.90 11.13
CA LYS A 925 -0.54 21.69 12.34
C LYS A 925 0.43 22.83 12.59
N ASP A 926 1.08 23.34 11.54
CA ASP A 926 1.96 24.50 11.63
C ASP A 926 1.20 25.72 12.14
N TYR A 927 -0.04 25.93 11.67
CA TYR A 927 -0.89 27.01 12.15
C TYR A 927 -1.28 26.82 13.63
N LEU A 928 -1.68 25.60 14.02
CA LEU A 928 -2.02 25.28 15.40
C LEU A 928 -0.83 25.49 16.35
N GLU A 929 0.37 25.08 15.94
CA GLU A 929 1.59 25.28 16.72
C GLU A 929 1.95 26.76 16.88
N GLN A 930 1.84 27.55 15.81
CA GLN A 930 2.04 29.01 15.86
C GLN A 930 1.06 29.69 16.83
N ASP A 931 -0.13 29.11 16.98
CA ASP A 931 -1.19 29.58 17.87
C ASP A 931 -1.09 29.00 19.30
N GLY A 932 -0.01 28.26 19.59
CA GLY A 932 0.34 27.76 20.93
C GLY A 932 -0.22 26.38 21.26
N PHE A 933 -0.83 25.67 20.31
CA PHE A 933 -1.30 24.31 20.52
C PHE A 933 -0.17 23.28 20.37
N LEU A 934 -0.22 22.25 21.20
CA LEU A 934 0.67 21.11 21.06
C LEU A 934 0.16 20.19 19.93
N VAL A 935 1.00 19.93 18.94
CA VAL A 935 0.68 19.07 17.79
C VAL A 935 1.74 17.99 17.61
N ARG A 936 1.39 16.91 16.91
CA ARG A 936 2.35 15.89 16.48
C ARG A 936 2.93 16.26 15.12
N HIS A 937 4.24 16.34 15.00
CA HIS A 937 4.89 16.48 13.70
C HIS A 937 5.15 15.14 13.02
N PHE A 938 5.16 15.14 11.68
CA PHE A 938 5.59 13.98 10.92
C PHE A 938 7.12 13.83 11.03
N GLU A 939 7.58 12.73 11.61
CA GLU A 939 9.00 12.37 11.61
C GLU A 939 9.33 11.64 10.30
N SER A 940 10.38 12.06 9.59
CA SER A 940 10.90 11.34 8.42
C SER A 940 11.71 10.12 8.86
N ALA A 941 11.68 9.05 8.06
CA ALA A 941 12.58 7.91 8.26
C ALA A 941 14.04 8.36 8.14
N THR A 942 14.81 8.22 9.22
CA THR A 942 16.27 8.45 9.26
C THR A 942 17.05 7.24 8.82
#